data_AF-A0A9D4ZBI6-F1
#
_entry.id   AF-A0A9D4ZBI6-F1
#
_cell.length_a   1.000
_cell.length_b   1.000
_cell.length_c   1.000
_cell.angle_alpha   90.00
_cell.angle_beta   90.00
_cell.angle_gamma   90.00
#
_symmetry.space_group_name_H-M   'P 1'
#
loop_
_entity.id
_entity.type
_entity.pdbx_description
1 polymer ?
#
loop_
_entity_poly.entity_id
_entity_poly.type
_entity_poly.pdbx_seq_one_letter_code
_entity_poly.pdbx_strand_id
1 'polypeptide(L)'
;MAQLPNLDNAPINLSLLREKAQEDLIDILDTLRGRKVLYLDPKLSGPLALIAQTSLLKEHGVENLFHLSAEPVQSECENVLYLVRPRISLMKGIAEQIKHDKELRVQKSYFIYFMPRCTRVCQKVLEDEQVLDDVTTGEFPLHFIPFDEDVLSLELDTAYKDYRVDGDSSGLWYVARAITNLQLSFGIIPNVKAKGKAASQVSDMLKHMRQEYPGTTYGTGISEIDTVVLIDRHVDMVTPMCSQLTYEGLLDEFLHINNGAAEVDSSIVLGSAQATKKPQSDKKIKVPLNSSDKLYRELRDLNFGVVGQVLQRKTTTMKNDYAEVTTMNQSVSELKDFVKKLNILPEMTRHVSLAQHLSATYTNKQSFLDQLHIEQTLVEGVNYDVTSAHVQTMIYKQDPLISVLRLLIMLSLTSGGLKQKDFDNFRRELLHSYGFEYLILLSNLEKAGLLKKQEGRNNVWPHLIKALKLVVEDVDDANPNDIAYVFSGYAPLSVRIVEIALKRGWRSIEAALKLLPGPHLEWSQTNESVVEPPQETSGLERQENGGVGDGRRLLVLVMFIGGVTFAEISALRFLSAQVPTCPSRPCRMIVINFNIVDLGVGDEWQAKVWGLKWGSDSYATLEKLNLVAIHDAPILTRIMWSSLLESSKATKTIVVVPCGDHLFQMISKRRMMLKIKARRSLIECEMILAYTLRDALRIYVVLLDLNRKVKGHDVLHMDASTFQVLSSWHVCEDPEGPGDWDAAWEKLKEKRGKLEGVSGLELTKIEQPAPESVRKDSNSGDVRDAGPRLTKWGGSVRGGRYRLGEGADRILEFWGNGDVALTAALVVIVLIFVLFQFTPPSASL
;
A
#
# COMPACT_ATOMS: atom_id res chain seq x y z
N MET A 1 -14.80 21.67 7.28
CA MET A 1 -14.29 21.49 5.90
C MET A 1 -12.82 21.87 5.89
N ALA A 2 -12.01 21.33 4.98
CA ALA A 2 -10.65 21.82 4.81
C ALA A 2 -10.70 23.27 4.29
N GLN A 3 -9.87 24.15 4.84
CA GLN A 3 -9.74 25.51 4.33
C GLN A 3 -8.86 25.46 3.08
N LEU A 4 -9.39 25.94 1.95
CA LEU A 4 -8.64 26.01 0.70
C LEU A 4 -7.38 26.86 0.92
N PRO A 5 -6.20 26.41 0.45
CA PRO A 5 -4.98 27.18 0.60
C PRO A 5 -5.04 28.43 -0.28
N ASN A 6 -4.66 29.56 0.32
CA ASN A 6 -4.43 30.82 -0.39
C ASN A 6 -3.22 30.66 -1.33
N LEU A 7 -3.33 31.14 -2.57
CA LEU A 7 -2.29 31.01 -3.60
C LEU A 7 -1.71 32.37 -4.04
N ASP A 8 -2.06 33.47 -3.36
CA ASP A 8 -1.77 34.85 -3.78
C ASP A 8 -0.27 35.17 -3.81
N ASN A 9 0.55 34.48 -3.00
CA ASN A 9 2.01 34.70 -2.98
C ASN A 9 2.78 33.77 -3.93
N ALA A 10 2.09 32.88 -4.65
CA ALA A 10 2.69 31.84 -5.49
C ALA A 10 3.65 32.44 -6.55
N PRO A 11 4.68 31.70 -7.00
CA PRO A 11 5.63 32.20 -8.00
C PRO A 11 5.03 32.46 -9.39
N ILE A 12 3.91 31.80 -9.70
CA ILE A 12 3.05 31.92 -10.88
C ILE A 12 1.59 31.84 -10.42
N ASN A 13 0.64 32.25 -11.26
CA ASN A 13 -0.77 32.23 -10.91
C ASN A 13 -1.36 30.80 -10.87
N LEU A 14 -1.16 30.10 -9.76
CA LEU A 14 -1.67 28.75 -9.53
C LEU A 14 -3.20 28.69 -9.38
N SER A 15 -3.87 29.82 -9.13
CA SER A 15 -5.34 29.89 -9.09
C SER A 15 -5.96 29.49 -10.43
N LEU A 16 -5.32 29.81 -11.56
CA LEU A 16 -5.75 29.39 -12.90
C LEU A 16 -5.90 27.86 -13.03
N LEU A 17 -5.06 27.08 -12.34
CA LEU A 17 -5.16 25.61 -12.35
C LEU A 17 -6.37 25.13 -11.56
N ARG A 18 -6.66 25.76 -10.42
CA ARG A 18 -7.83 25.45 -9.58
C ARG A 18 -9.12 25.88 -10.28
N GLU A 19 -9.15 27.09 -10.85
CA GLU A 19 -10.27 27.64 -11.61
C GLU A 19 -10.58 26.78 -12.83
N LYS A 20 -9.56 26.37 -13.61
CA LYS A 20 -9.80 25.48 -14.75
C LYS A 20 -10.30 24.09 -14.34
N ALA A 21 -9.78 23.54 -13.25
CA ALA A 21 -10.28 22.28 -12.69
C ALA A 21 -11.72 22.38 -12.14
N GLN A 22 -12.13 23.56 -11.64
CA GLN A 22 -13.52 23.84 -11.25
C GLN A 22 -14.42 23.96 -12.48
N GLU A 23 -14.01 24.71 -13.50
CA GLU A 23 -14.73 24.88 -14.77
C GLU A 23 -14.97 23.52 -15.45
N ASP A 24 -13.92 22.71 -15.62
CA ASP A 24 -14.02 21.37 -16.22
C ASP A 24 -14.98 20.45 -15.43
N LEU A 25 -15.03 20.58 -14.09
CA LEU A 25 -15.94 19.81 -13.25
C LEU A 25 -17.39 20.31 -13.36
N ILE A 26 -17.58 21.63 -13.45
CA ILE A 26 -18.88 22.27 -13.65
C ILE A 26 -19.47 21.88 -15.01
N ASP A 27 -18.68 21.95 -16.09
CA ASP A 27 -19.09 21.56 -17.45
C ASP A 27 -19.58 20.10 -17.50
N ILE A 28 -18.88 19.21 -16.79
CA ILE A 28 -19.28 17.80 -16.63
C ILE A 28 -20.61 17.69 -15.89
N LEU A 29 -20.81 18.43 -14.80
CA LEU A 29 -22.05 18.40 -14.03
C LEU A 29 -23.21 18.99 -14.82
N ASP A 30 -23.04 20.09 -15.54
CA ASP A 30 -24.10 20.79 -16.28
C ASP A 30 -24.47 20.10 -17.60
N THR A 31 -23.55 19.32 -18.18
CA THR A 31 -23.85 18.37 -19.27
C THR A 31 -24.92 17.35 -18.83
N LEU A 32 -24.95 16.98 -17.53
CA LEU A 32 -25.92 16.06 -16.96
C LEU A 32 -27.15 16.81 -16.43
N ARG A 33 -28.15 17.00 -17.30
CA ARG A 33 -29.36 17.76 -16.98
C ARG A 33 -30.19 17.07 -15.88
N GLY A 34 -30.69 17.88 -14.94
CA GLY A 34 -31.56 17.44 -13.84
C GLY A 34 -30.81 17.13 -12.55
N ARG A 35 -31.53 16.56 -11.57
CA ARG A 35 -30.95 16.13 -10.29
C ARG A 35 -30.10 14.88 -10.51
N LYS A 36 -28.97 14.79 -9.80
CA LYS A 36 -28.05 13.65 -9.88
C LYS A 36 -27.51 13.27 -8.50
N VAL A 37 -27.21 11.99 -8.33
CA VAL A 37 -26.41 11.48 -7.20
C VAL A 37 -24.96 11.31 -7.65
N LEU A 38 -24.01 11.71 -6.79
CA LEU A 38 -22.57 11.61 -7.07
C LEU A 38 -21.94 10.51 -6.22
N TYR A 39 -21.42 9.46 -6.87
CA TYR A 39 -20.60 8.41 -6.29
C TYR A 39 -19.12 8.68 -6.56
N LEU A 40 -18.34 8.89 -5.50
CA LEU A 40 -16.90 9.12 -5.58
C LEU A 40 -16.11 7.84 -5.25
N ASP A 41 -15.01 7.59 -5.96
CA ASP A 41 -13.90 6.80 -5.39
C ASP A 41 -13.48 7.46 -4.06
N PRO A 42 -13.47 6.74 -2.92
CA PRO A 42 -13.10 7.31 -1.62
C PRO A 42 -11.77 8.09 -1.65
N LYS A 43 -10.82 7.67 -2.48
CA LYS A 43 -9.50 8.30 -2.62
C LYS A 43 -9.52 9.62 -3.40
N LEU A 44 -10.58 9.92 -4.14
CA LEU A 44 -10.75 11.21 -4.82
C LEU A 44 -11.42 12.26 -3.94
N SER A 45 -12.09 11.87 -2.86
CA SER A 45 -12.82 12.79 -1.98
C SER A 45 -11.95 13.89 -1.36
N GLY A 46 -10.72 13.56 -0.97
CA GLY A 46 -9.75 14.52 -0.43
C GLY A 46 -9.18 15.47 -1.50
N PRO A 47 -8.61 14.95 -2.61
CA PRO A 47 -8.14 15.74 -3.73
C PRO A 47 -9.21 16.69 -4.32
N LEU A 48 -10.45 16.21 -4.48
CA LEU A 48 -11.56 17.04 -4.98
C LEU A 48 -11.93 18.17 -4.02
N ALA A 49 -11.79 17.98 -2.71
CA ALA A 49 -12.08 19.03 -1.72
C ALA A 49 -11.10 20.23 -1.78
N LEU A 50 -9.96 20.09 -2.47
CA LEU A 50 -9.03 21.19 -2.77
C LEU A 50 -9.37 21.95 -4.07
N ILE A 51 -10.32 21.42 -4.84
CA ILE A 51 -10.86 22.02 -6.07
C ILE A 51 -12.25 22.59 -5.80
N ALA A 52 -13.21 21.76 -5.39
CA ALA A 52 -14.63 22.13 -5.24
C ALA A 52 -15.18 21.82 -3.85
N GLN A 53 -15.95 22.76 -3.29
CA GLN A 53 -16.70 22.54 -2.05
C GLN A 53 -18.06 21.88 -2.33
N THR A 54 -18.62 21.18 -1.35
CA THR A 54 -19.92 20.50 -1.48
C THR A 54 -21.08 21.46 -1.79
N SER A 55 -20.98 22.75 -1.45
CA SER A 55 -21.93 23.78 -1.86
C SER A 55 -21.99 23.94 -3.38
N LEU A 56 -20.83 24.11 -4.03
CA LEU A 56 -20.73 24.24 -5.48
C LEU A 56 -21.32 23.01 -6.20
N LEU A 57 -21.03 21.80 -5.72
CA LEU A 57 -21.61 20.57 -6.29
C LEU A 57 -23.15 20.57 -6.21
N LYS A 58 -23.72 21.08 -5.11
CA LYS A 58 -25.18 21.20 -4.91
C LYS A 58 -25.82 22.25 -5.81
N GLU A 59 -25.12 23.36 -6.05
CA GLU A 59 -25.55 24.40 -7.00
C GLU A 59 -25.71 23.84 -8.42
N HIS A 60 -24.82 22.92 -8.82
CA HIS A 60 -24.87 22.20 -10.11
C HIS A 60 -25.67 20.87 -10.06
N GLY A 61 -26.64 20.78 -9.15
CA GLY A 61 -27.68 19.73 -9.15
C GLY A 61 -27.30 18.39 -8.53
N VAL A 62 -26.16 18.28 -7.84
CA VAL A 62 -25.82 17.09 -7.02
C VAL A 62 -26.62 17.12 -5.72
N GLU A 63 -27.59 16.21 -5.57
CA GLU A 63 -28.45 16.18 -4.38
C GLU A 63 -27.71 15.55 -3.18
N ASN A 64 -27.19 14.34 -3.41
CA ASN A 64 -26.43 13.56 -2.44
C ASN A 64 -25.07 13.15 -3.00
N LEU A 65 -24.08 13.01 -2.11
CA LEU A 65 -22.74 12.53 -2.39
C LEU A 65 -22.48 11.29 -1.53
N PHE A 66 -22.10 10.20 -2.18
CA PHE A 66 -21.74 8.94 -1.55
C PHE A 66 -20.32 8.52 -1.96
N HIS A 67 -19.71 7.65 -1.16
CA HIS A 67 -18.51 6.93 -1.56
C HIS A 67 -18.90 5.61 -2.23
N LEU A 68 -18.17 5.19 -3.27
CA LEU A 68 -18.39 3.90 -3.91
C LEU A 68 -18.04 2.77 -2.92
N SER A 69 -19.02 1.91 -2.68
CA SER A 69 -18.95 0.73 -1.81
C SER A 69 -19.58 -0.47 -2.53
N ALA A 70 -19.62 -1.63 -1.86
CA ALA A 70 -20.36 -2.80 -2.33
C ALA A 70 -21.89 -2.68 -2.08
N GLU A 71 -22.36 -1.58 -1.48
CA GLU A 71 -23.78 -1.36 -1.24
C GLU A 71 -24.49 -0.91 -2.54
N PRO A 72 -25.79 -1.25 -2.72
CA PRO A 72 -26.61 -0.73 -3.82
C PRO A 72 -26.68 0.81 -3.90
N VAL A 73 -27.26 1.31 -5.01
CA VAL A 73 -27.46 2.75 -5.21
C VAL A 73 -28.52 3.31 -4.24
N GLN A 74 -28.05 3.99 -3.19
CA GLN A 74 -28.82 4.63 -2.12
C GLN A 74 -29.45 5.98 -2.56
N SER A 75 -30.09 6.01 -3.73
CA SER A 75 -30.73 7.23 -4.23
C SER A 75 -31.86 6.97 -5.22
N GLU A 76 -32.92 7.78 -5.07
CA GLU A 76 -34.05 7.93 -6.00
C GLU A 76 -33.74 8.87 -7.19
N CYS A 77 -32.49 9.36 -7.32
CA CYS A 77 -32.10 10.17 -8.47
C CYS A 77 -32.07 9.32 -9.76
N GLU A 78 -32.70 9.83 -10.82
CA GLU A 78 -32.66 9.22 -12.16
C GLU A 78 -31.25 9.20 -12.75
N ASN A 79 -30.43 10.22 -12.45
CA ASN A 79 -29.04 10.29 -12.91
C ASN A 79 -28.07 9.84 -11.81
N VAL A 80 -27.23 8.85 -12.13
CA VAL A 80 -26.15 8.36 -11.26
C VAL A 80 -24.81 8.71 -11.90
N LEU A 81 -24.04 9.59 -11.26
CA LEU A 81 -22.71 9.98 -11.71
C LEU A 81 -21.65 9.30 -10.84
N TYR A 82 -20.82 8.47 -11.45
CA TYR A 82 -19.60 7.92 -10.87
C TYR A 82 -18.38 8.77 -11.29
N LEU A 83 -17.61 9.23 -10.32
CA LEU A 83 -16.32 9.89 -10.55
C LEU A 83 -15.21 9.07 -9.87
N VAL A 84 -14.42 8.38 -10.69
CA VAL A 84 -13.54 7.28 -10.25
C VAL A 84 -12.21 7.25 -10.98
N ARG A 85 -11.18 6.68 -10.34
CA ARG A 85 -9.92 6.35 -11.01
C ARG A 85 -10.09 5.10 -11.90
N PRO A 86 -9.30 4.93 -12.96
CA PRO A 86 -9.39 3.76 -13.85
C PRO A 86 -8.78 2.49 -13.20
N ARG A 87 -9.47 1.92 -12.20
CA ARG A 87 -9.10 0.67 -11.51
C ARG A 87 -10.14 -0.42 -11.78
N ILE A 88 -9.69 -1.65 -12.03
CA ILE A 88 -10.54 -2.82 -12.33
C ILE A 88 -11.55 -3.10 -11.20
N SER A 89 -11.14 -2.98 -9.94
CA SER A 89 -12.01 -3.19 -8.77
C SER A 89 -13.20 -2.23 -8.73
N LEU A 90 -12.98 -0.95 -9.07
CA LEU A 90 -14.04 0.06 -9.10
C LEU A 90 -15.03 -0.21 -10.24
N MET A 91 -14.55 -0.65 -11.41
CA MET A 91 -15.42 -1.03 -12.53
C MET A 91 -16.33 -2.21 -12.18
N LYS A 92 -15.82 -3.18 -11.41
CA LYS A 92 -16.63 -4.31 -10.93
C LYS A 92 -17.69 -3.88 -9.92
N GLY A 93 -17.33 -3.05 -8.93
CA GLY A 93 -18.31 -2.51 -7.98
C GLY A 93 -19.42 -1.69 -8.64
N ILE A 94 -19.07 -0.87 -9.66
CA ILE A 94 -20.07 -0.15 -10.47
C ILE A 94 -20.96 -1.14 -11.25
N ALA A 95 -20.38 -2.17 -11.87
CA ALA A 95 -21.14 -3.19 -12.59
C ALA A 95 -22.09 -3.97 -11.67
N GLU A 96 -21.67 -4.29 -10.44
CA GLU A 96 -22.50 -4.94 -9.41
C GLU A 96 -23.69 -4.06 -9.02
N GLN A 97 -23.48 -2.75 -8.79
CA GLN A 97 -24.56 -1.80 -8.51
C GLN A 97 -25.57 -1.67 -9.67
N ILE A 98 -25.09 -1.56 -10.92
CA ILE A 98 -25.96 -1.48 -12.10
C ILE A 98 -26.77 -2.77 -12.30
N LYS A 99 -26.14 -3.93 -12.09
CA LYS A 99 -26.82 -5.24 -12.16
C LYS A 99 -27.92 -5.37 -11.10
N HIS A 100 -27.66 -4.90 -9.88
CA HIS A 100 -28.66 -4.90 -8.81
C HIS A 100 -29.88 -4.03 -9.15
N ASP A 101 -29.67 -2.81 -9.63
CA ASP A 101 -30.78 -1.95 -10.08
C ASP A 101 -31.56 -2.58 -11.25
N LYS A 102 -30.88 -3.25 -12.20
CA LYS A 102 -31.52 -4.04 -13.27
C LYS A 102 -32.38 -5.19 -12.74
N GLU A 103 -31.91 -5.93 -11.74
CA GLU A 103 -32.67 -7.02 -11.10
C GLU A 103 -33.95 -6.50 -10.44
N LEU A 104 -33.87 -5.33 -9.79
CA LEU A 104 -35.01 -4.61 -9.22
C LEU A 104 -35.88 -3.89 -10.27
N ARG A 105 -35.51 -3.93 -11.56
CA ARG A 105 -36.15 -3.24 -12.69
C ARG A 105 -36.19 -1.71 -12.54
N VAL A 106 -35.28 -1.15 -11.76
CA VAL A 106 -35.09 0.28 -11.60
C VAL A 106 -34.41 0.83 -12.85
N GLN A 107 -34.95 1.90 -13.43
CA GLN A 107 -34.40 2.57 -14.61
C GLN A 107 -33.72 3.87 -14.18
N LYS A 108 -32.41 3.95 -14.40
CA LYS A 108 -31.56 5.11 -14.14
C LYS A 108 -30.60 5.31 -15.31
N SER A 109 -30.12 6.53 -15.49
CA SER A 109 -29.06 6.89 -16.43
C SER A 109 -27.73 6.92 -15.70
N TYR A 110 -26.81 6.04 -16.09
CA TYR A 110 -25.50 5.88 -15.44
C TYR A 110 -24.40 6.60 -16.24
N PHE A 111 -23.59 7.38 -15.53
CA PHE A 111 -22.48 8.14 -16.10
C PHE A 111 -21.19 7.78 -15.35
N ILE A 112 -20.10 7.47 -16.07
CA ILE A 112 -18.79 7.18 -15.47
C ILE A 112 -17.77 8.16 -16.02
N TYR A 113 -17.34 9.11 -15.19
CA TYR A 113 -16.23 10.00 -15.47
C TYR A 113 -14.94 9.47 -14.83
N PHE A 114 -13.94 9.26 -15.68
CA PHE A 114 -12.66 8.72 -15.27
C PHE A 114 -11.64 9.83 -14.98
N MET A 115 -11.04 9.80 -13.80
CA MET A 115 -9.96 10.72 -13.42
C MET A 115 -8.59 10.01 -13.44
N PRO A 116 -7.56 10.52 -14.16
CA PRO A 116 -7.63 11.65 -15.11
C PRO A 116 -8.16 11.25 -16.50
N ARG A 117 -8.24 9.95 -16.82
CA ARG A 117 -8.67 9.45 -18.15
C ARG A 117 -9.21 8.01 -18.12
N CYS A 118 -9.97 7.65 -19.14
CA CYS A 118 -10.52 6.32 -19.36
C CYS A 118 -9.47 5.37 -19.97
N THR A 119 -9.35 4.15 -19.44
CA THR A 119 -8.45 3.13 -19.99
C THR A 119 -9.22 2.06 -20.77
N ARG A 120 -8.59 1.51 -21.81
CA ARG A 120 -9.14 0.38 -22.57
C ARG A 120 -9.42 -0.85 -21.70
N VAL A 121 -8.66 -1.02 -20.61
CA VAL A 121 -8.87 -2.10 -19.63
C VAL A 121 -10.18 -1.90 -18.87
N CYS A 122 -10.47 -0.67 -18.41
CA CYS A 122 -11.74 -0.36 -17.75
C CYS A 122 -12.94 -0.55 -18.70
N GLN A 123 -12.85 -0.06 -19.93
CA GLN A 123 -13.88 -0.30 -20.96
C GLN A 123 -14.11 -1.81 -21.18
N LYS A 124 -13.03 -2.59 -21.27
CA LYS A 124 -13.14 -4.04 -21.48
C LYS A 124 -13.79 -4.76 -20.29
N VAL A 125 -13.52 -4.31 -19.06
CA VAL A 125 -14.20 -4.85 -17.87
C VAL A 125 -15.70 -4.56 -17.91
N LEU A 126 -16.12 -3.33 -18.27
CA LEU A 126 -17.54 -2.98 -18.39
C LEU A 126 -18.24 -3.79 -19.51
N GLU A 127 -17.53 -4.09 -20.61
CA GLU A 127 -18.00 -4.95 -21.70
C GLU A 127 -18.18 -6.41 -21.23
N ASP A 128 -17.15 -6.97 -20.60
CA ASP A 128 -17.15 -8.36 -20.10
C ASP A 128 -18.17 -8.56 -18.97
N GLU A 129 -18.43 -7.53 -18.16
CA GLU A 129 -19.48 -7.50 -17.16
C GLU A 129 -20.88 -7.22 -17.75
N GLN A 130 -21.02 -6.96 -19.05
CA GLN A 130 -22.29 -6.69 -19.75
C GLN A 130 -23.06 -5.47 -19.21
N VAL A 131 -22.33 -4.40 -18.87
CA VAL A 131 -22.89 -3.11 -18.44
C VAL A 131 -22.43 -1.91 -19.26
N LEU A 132 -21.57 -2.12 -20.27
CA LEU A 132 -20.99 -1.03 -21.09
C LEU A 132 -22.07 -0.24 -21.85
N ASP A 133 -23.11 -0.90 -22.35
CA ASP A 133 -24.17 -0.25 -23.13
C ASP A 133 -25.14 0.56 -22.24
N ASP A 134 -25.10 0.38 -20.91
CA ASP A 134 -25.93 1.10 -19.93
C ASP A 134 -25.24 2.36 -19.38
N VAL A 135 -23.95 2.56 -19.68
CA VAL A 135 -23.12 3.62 -19.09
C VAL A 135 -22.61 4.59 -20.14
N THR A 136 -22.85 5.88 -19.92
CA THR A 136 -22.18 6.94 -20.69
C THR A 136 -20.83 7.23 -20.03
N THR A 137 -19.72 7.09 -20.78
CA THR A 137 -18.37 7.31 -20.23
C THR A 137 -17.79 8.66 -20.65
N GLY A 138 -17.04 9.29 -19.75
CA GLY A 138 -16.33 10.56 -19.97
C GLY A 138 -14.99 10.60 -19.23
N GLU A 139 -14.22 11.66 -19.42
CA GLU A 139 -12.94 11.88 -18.74
C GLU A 139 -12.99 13.19 -17.95
N PHE A 140 -12.42 13.20 -16.74
CA PHE A 140 -12.19 14.42 -15.95
C PHE A 140 -10.67 14.59 -15.80
N PRO A 141 -10.01 15.40 -16.65
CA PRO A 141 -8.57 15.50 -16.74
C PRO A 141 -7.96 16.36 -15.62
N LEU A 142 -8.27 16.07 -14.37
CA LEU A 142 -7.63 16.70 -13.21
C LEU A 142 -6.18 16.22 -13.10
N HIS A 143 -5.26 17.15 -13.38
CA HIS A 143 -3.82 16.94 -13.27
C HIS A 143 -3.29 17.53 -11.97
N PHE A 144 -2.49 18.60 -12.01
CA PHE A 144 -1.90 19.19 -10.81
C PHE A 144 -2.93 19.93 -9.95
N ILE A 145 -2.99 19.53 -8.69
CA ILE A 145 -3.82 20.13 -7.64
C ILE A 145 -2.91 21.05 -6.80
N PRO A 146 -3.25 22.34 -6.63
CA PRO A 146 -2.48 23.25 -5.78
C PRO A 146 -2.80 23.03 -4.29
N PHE A 147 -1.83 22.41 -3.61
CA PHE A 147 -1.84 22.14 -2.17
C PHE A 147 -1.35 23.32 -1.34
N ASP A 148 -0.49 24.16 -1.90
CA ASP A 148 -0.01 25.39 -1.29
C ASP A 148 0.51 26.37 -2.38
N GLU A 149 0.96 27.55 -1.98
CA GLU A 149 1.58 28.58 -2.84
C GLU A 149 2.81 28.09 -3.61
N ASP A 150 3.44 26.99 -3.15
CA ASP A 150 4.64 26.39 -3.72
C ASP A 150 4.59 24.86 -3.91
N VAL A 151 3.42 24.21 -3.71
CA VAL A 151 3.27 22.74 -3.80
C VAL A 151 2.12 22.33 -4.72
N LEU A 152 2.44 21.48 -5.70
CA LEU A 152 1.50 20.80 -6.59
C LEU A 152 1.58 19.28 -6.42
N SER A 153 0.43 18.59 -6.42
CA SER A 153 0.35 17.12 -6.35
C SER A 153 -0.54 16.56 -7.45
N LEU A 154 -0.31 15.30 -7.84
CA LEU A 154 -1.23 14.48 -8.65
C LEU A 154 -2.09 13.52 -7.80
N GLU A 155 -1.81 13.39 -6.50
CA GLU A 155 -2.50 12.52 -5.53
C GLU A 155 -2.62 11.04 -5.98
N LEU A 156 -1.57 10.55 -6.64
CA LEU A 156 -1.45 9.18 -7.13
C LEU A 156 -0.83 8.28 -6.07
N ASP A 157 -1.60 8.00 -5.01
CA ASP A 157 -1.18 7.31 -3.78
C ASP A 157 -0.42 5.99 -3.95
N THR A 158 -0.68 5.28 -5.06
CA THR A 158 -0.22 3.92 -5.33
C THR A 158 0.90 3.85 -6.39
N ALA A 159 1.26 4.97 -7.01
CA ALA A 159 2.06 5.00 -8.24
C ALA A 159 3.51 4.48 -8.10
N TYR A 160 4.15 4.64 -6.92
CA TYR A 160 5.48 4.07 -6.69
C TYR A 160 5.43 2.55 -6.77
N LYS A 161 4.43 1.92 -6.15
CA LYS A 161 4.21 0.47 -6.19
C LYS A 161 3.81 0.02 -7.60
N ASP A 162 2.83 0.70 -8.20
CA ASP A 162 2.36 0.41 -9.56
C ASP A 162 3.57 0.33 -10.52
N TYR A 163 4.48 1.31 -10.50
CA TYR A 163 5.66 1.32 -11.37
C TYR A 163 6.77 0.34 -10.95
N ARG A 164 7.13 0.27 -9.66
CA ARG A 164 8.32 -0.46 -9.19
C ARG A 164 8.10 -1.95 -8.95
N VAL A 165 6.88 -2.36 -8.63
CA VAL A 165 6.52 -3.73 -8.24
C VAL A 165 5.65 -4.37 -9.30
N ASP A 166 4.62 -3.66 -9.77
CA ASP A 166 3.61 -4.19 -10.68
C ASP A 166 3.95 -3.91 -12.17
N GLY A 167 4.89 -2.99 -12.43
CA GLY A 167 5.43 -2.68 -13.76
C GLY A 167 4.59 -1.70 -14.61
N ASP A 168 3.57 -1.07 -14.01
CA ASP A 168 2.68 -0.12 -14.68
C ASP A 168 3.31 1.29 -14.76
N SER A 169 3.55 1.75 -16.00
CA SER A 169 4.08 3.08 -16.28
C SER A 169 3.02 4.16 -16.51
N SER A 170 1.72 3.86 -16.34
CA SER A 170 0.61 4.81 -16.55
C SER A 170 0.79 6.10 -15.73
N GLY A 171 1.28 5.97 -14.49
CA GLY A 171 1.61 7.10 -13.63
C GLY A 171 2.62 8.08 -14.24
N LEU A 172 3.63 7.57 -14.97
CA LEU A 172 4.65 8.40 -15.62
C LEU A 172 4.05 9.21 -16.79
N TRP A 173 3.09 8.63 -17.51
CA TRP A 173 2.37 9.33 -18.58
C TRP A 173 1.52 10.48 -18.01
N TYR A 174 0.85 10.29 -16.86
CA TYR A 174 0.09 11.36 -16.19
C TYR A 174 0.99 12.55 -15.84
N VAL A 175 2.23 12.32 -15.40
CA VAL A 175 3.22 13.39 -15.16
C VAL A 175 3.61 14.11 -16.43
N ALA A 176 3.97 13.37 -17.49
CA ALA A 176 4.35 13.99 -18.76
C ALA A 176 3.20 14.84 -19.32
N ARG A 177 1.95 14.37 -19.20
CA ARG A 177 0.76 15.14 -19.60
C ARG A 177 0.52 16.36 -18.71
N ALA A 178 0.67 16.23 -17.39
CA ALA A 178 0.51 17.32 -16.44
C ALA A 178 1.54 18.45 -16.67
N ILE A 179 2.81 18.09 -16.86
CA ILE A 179 3.87 19.06 -17.22
C ILE A 179 3.58 19.67 -18.60
N THR A 180 3.10 18.89 -19.57
CA THR A 180 2.69 19.43 -20.88
C THR A 180 1.57 20.47 -20.73
N ASN A 181 0.58 20.22 -19.88
CA ASN A 181 -0.48 21.19 -19.60
C ASN A 181 0.06 22.46 -18.92
N LEU A 182 1.01 22.37 -17.98
CA LEU A 182 1.70 23.57 -17.46
C LEU A 182 2.39 24.37 -18.57
N GLN A 183 3.02 23.70 -19.54
CA GLN A 183 3.67 24.40 -20.66
C GLN A 183 2.67 25.09 -21.61
N LEU A 184 1.43 24.60 -21.69
CA LEU A 184 0.37 25.27 -22.44
C LEU A 184 -0.09 26.55 -21.74
N SER A 185 -0.21 26.53 -20.40
CA SER A 185 -0.64 27.68 -19.60
C SER A 185 0.46 28.74 -19.35
N PHE A 186 1.71 28.31 -19.13
CA PHE A 186 2.80 29.17 -18.63
C PHE A 186 4.02 29.25 -19.58
N GLY A 187 3.91 28.68 -20.79
CA GLY A 187 4.98 28.65 -21.80
C GLY A 187 5.91 27.43 -21.68
N ILE A 188 6.65 27.13 -22.77
CA ILE A 188 7.56 25.97 -22.81
C ILE A 188 8.67 26.15 -21.78
N ILE A 189 8.94 25.13 -20.96
CA ILE A 189 10.00 25.16 -19.94
C ILE A 189 11.37 25.01 -20.63
N PRO A 190 12.25 26.03 -20.67
CA PRO A 190 13.42 26.00 -21.55
C PRO A 190 14.47 24.95 -21.18
N ASN A 191 14.55 24.50 -19.93
CA ASN A 191 15.58 23.56 -19.48
C ASN A 191 14.98 22.36 -18.75
N VAL A 192 15.40 21.16 -19.13
CA VAL A 192 14.93 19.90 -18.55
C VAL A 192 16.14 19.12 -18.02
N LYS A 193 16.17 18.91 -16.71
CA LYS A 193 17.14 18.05 -16.01
C LYS A 193 16.42 16.84 -15.46
N ALA A 194 16.97 15.63 -15.62
CA ALA A 194 16.34 14.40 -15.11
C ALA A 194 17.36 13.46 -14.48
N LYS A 195 17.08 12.91 -13.30
CA LYS A 195 17.89 11.88 -12.65
C LYS A 195 17.02 10.68 -12.24
N GLY A 196 17.39 9.51 -12.74
CA GLY A 196 16.75 8.21 -12.50
C GLY A 196 15.98 7.66 -13.70
N LYS A 197 15.48 6.43 -13.58
CA LYS A 197 14.88 5.69 -14.71
C LYS A 197 13.50 6.26 -15.05
N ALA A 198 12.66 6.48 -14.05
CA ALA A 198 11.33 7.03 -14.23
C ALA A 198 11.41 8.48 -14.74
N ALA A 199 12.35 9.27 -14.22
CA ALA A 199 12.64 10.63 -14.68
C ALA A 199 13.08 10.70 -16.15
N SER A 200 13.93 9.76 -16.61
CA SER A 200 14.26 9.62 -18.03
C SER A 200 13.02 9.34 -18.87
N GLN A 201 12.19 8.36 -18.48
CA GLN A 201 10.99 7.99 -19.23
C GLN A 201 9.98 9.15 -19.33
N VAL A 202 9.77 9.93 -18.26
CA VAL A 202 8.99 11.17 -18.30
C VAL A 202 9.64 12.20 -19.23
N SER A 203 10.95 12.39 -19.15
CA SER A 203 11.68 13.32 -20.02
C SER A 203 11.59 12.94 -21.51
N ASP A 204 11.53 11.65 -21.84
CA ASP A 204 11.40 11.19 -23.22
C ASP A 204 9.95 11.27 -23.71
N MET A 205 8.97 11.00 -22.84
CA MET A 205 7.55 11.27 -23.14
C MET A 205 7.28 12.75 -23.40
N LEU A 206 7.93 13.69 -22.69
CA LEU A 206 7.81 15.13 -22.97
C LEU A 206 8.31 15.50 -24.37
N LYS A 207 9.39 14.88 -24.85
CA LYS A 207 9.90 15.08 -26.23
C LYS A 207 8.89 14.57 -27.26
N HIS A 208 8.33 13.38 -27.04
CA HIS A 208 7.35 12.79 -27.95
C HIS A 208 6.02 13.54 -27.97
N MET A 209 5.47 13.91 -26.80
CA MET A 209 4.26 14.74 -26.72
C MET A 209 4.42 16.08 -27.44
N ARG A 210 5.63 16.66 -27.47
CA ARG A 210 5.90 17.85 -28.29
C ARG A 210 5.88 17.55 -29.80
N GLN A 211 6.47 16.43 -30.23
CA GLN A 211 6.50 15.99 -31.63
C GLN A 211 5.11 15.61 -32.18
N GLU A 212 4.20 15.15 -31.33
CA GLU A 212 2.83 14.76 -31.70
C GLU A 212 1.89 15.96 -31.92
N TYR A 213 2.22 17.13 -31.38
CA TYR A 213 1.41 18.36 -31.50
C TYR A 213 2.18 19.54 -32.12
N PRO A 214 2.77 19.39 -33.33
CA PRO A 214 3.49 20.46 -33.99
C PRO A 214 2.50 21.55 -34.44
N GLY A 215 2.68 22.76 -33.90
CA GLY A 215 1.81 23.90 -34.18
C GLY A 215 0.74 24.19 -33.13
N THR A 216 0.71 23.46 -32.00
CA THR A 216 0.01 23.98 -30.81
C THR A 216 0.72 25.27 -30.38
N THR A 217 -0.02 26.36 -30.33
CA THR A 217 0.46 27.64 -29.81
C THR A 217 0.63 27.54 -28.30
N TYR A 218 1.74 26.94 -27.84
CA TYR A 218 2.29 27.25 -26.53
C TYR A 218 2.32 28.78 -26.41
N GLY A 219 1.76 29.32 -25.32
CA GLY A 219 1.41 30.74 -25.24
C GLY A 219 2.55 31.63 -25.75
N THR A 220 2.23 32.63 -26.57
CA THR A 220 3.19 33.49 -27.30
C THR A 220 4.06 34.38 -26.39
N GLY A 221 4.04 34.14 -25.08
CA GLY A 221 4.81 34.84 -24.07
C GLY A 221 6.17 34.20 -23.79
N ILE A 222 6.98 34.96 -23.07
CA ILE A 222 8.19 34.47 -22.42
C ILE A 222 7.79 33.42 -21.38
N SER A 223 8.47 32.27 -21.35
CA SER A 223 8.19 31.22 -20.38
C SER A 223 8.32 31.73 -18.96
N GLU A 224 7.35 31.40 -18.11
CA GLU A 224 7.38 31.79 -16.69
C GLU A 224 8.23 30.86 -15.82
N ILE A 225 8.60 29.68 -16.35
CA ILE A 225 9.31 28.61 -15.63
C ILE A 225 10.62 28.30 -16.39
N ASP A 226 11.77 28.68 -15.82
CA ASP A 226 13.08 28.56 -16.47
C ASP A 226 13.60 27.12 -16.59
N THR A 227 13.28 26.25 -15.62
CA THR A 227 13.84 24.89 -15.53
C THR A 227 12.87 23.93 -14.85
N VAL A 228 12.80 22.69 -15.35
CA VAL A 228 12.23 21.55 -14.62
C VAL A 228 13.31 20.53 -14.27
N VAL A 229 13.32 20.09 -13.02
CA VAL A 229 14.22 19.06 -12.48
C VAL A 229 13.40 17.85 -12.06
N LEU A 230 13.49 16.77 -12.83
CA LEU A 230 12.80 15.49 -12.59
C LEU A 230 13.69 14.58 -11.73
N ILE A 231 13.21 14.20 -10.54
CA ILE A 231 13.91 13.31 -9.61
C ILE A 231 13.08 12.04 -9.41
N ASP A 232 13.61 10.88 -9.80
CA ASP A 232 13.03 9.56 -9.50
C ASP A 232 13.27 9.22 -8.02
N ARG A 233 12.21 8.95 -7.26
CA ARG A 233 12.26 8.60 -5.82
C ARG A 233 13.20 7.41 -5.55
N HIS A 234 13.32 6.46 -6.49
CA HIS A 234 14.25 5.33 -6.34
C HIS A 234 15.75 5.73 -6.33
N VAL A 235 16.09 6.97 -6.69
CA VAL A 235 17.46 7.51 -6.57
C VAL A 235 17.84 7.72 -5.10
N ASP A 236 16.86 8.01 -4.24
CA ASP A 236 17.03 8.27 -2.81
C ASP A 236 15.85 7.68 -2.03
N MET A 237 16.00 6.43 -1.57
CA MET A 237 15.07 5.79 -0.65
C MET A 237 15.57 5.82 0.81
N VAL A 238 16.65 6.54 1.11
CA VAL A 238 17.15 6.71 2.48
C VAL A 238 16.37 7.82 3.17
N THR A 239 16.22 8.97 2.51
CA THR A 239 15.45 10.11 3.03
C THR A 239 14.03 9.76 3.50
N PRO A 240 13.19 9.03 2.74
CA PRO A 240 11.87 8.61 3.21
C PRO A 240 11.88 7.39 4.17
N MET A 241 13.04 6.98 4.70
CA MET A 241 13.09 5.99 5.79
C MET A 241 13.43 6.66 7.12
N CYS A 242 14.19 7.77 7.09
CA CYS A 242 14.50 8.62 8.23
C CYS A 242 13.23 9.26 8.82
N SER A 243 13.22 9.45 10.14
CA SER A 243 12.20 10.19 10.89
C SER A 243 12.32 11.68 10.62
N GLN A 244 11.28 12.31 10.06
CA GLN A 244 11.31 13.74 9.73
C GLN A 244 11.38 14.62 11.00
N LEU A 245 12.31 15.59 11.08
CA LEU A 245 12.51 16.42 12.29
C LEU A 245 12.01 17.88 12.18
N THR A 246 11.47 18.27 11.03
CA THR A 246 10.74 19.54 10.85
C THR A 246 9.37 19.51 11.53
N TYR A 247 8.79 20.67 11.88
CA TYR A 247 7.47 20.72 12.51
C TYR A 247 6.35 20.07 11.66
N GLU A 248 6.29 20.40 10.36
CA GLU A 248 5.31 19.80 9.43
C GLU A 248 5.59 18.31 9.20
N GLY A 249 6.86 17.91 9.10
CA GLY A 249 7.26 16.50 9.06
C GLY A 249 6.85 15.68 10.28
N LEU A 250 6.98 16.19 11.51
CA LEU A 250 6.54 15.46 12.72
C LEU A 250 5.01 15.45 12.89
N LEU A 251 4.31 16.49 12.42
CA LEU A 251 2.85 16.46 12.33
C LEU A 251 2.40 15.36 11.35
N ASP A 252 3.13 15.13 10.27
CA ASP A 252 2.84 14.06 9.32
C ASP A 252 3.17 12.66 9.87
N GLU A 253 4.37 12.45 10.42
CA GLU A 253 4.83 11.16 10.98
C GLU A 253 3.89 10.60 12.08
N PHE A 254 3.26 11.48 12.88
CA PHE A 254 2.44 11.07 14.03
C PHE A 254 0.95 11.40 13.94
N LEU A 255 0.54 12.42 13.17
CA LEU A 255 -0.85 12.86 13.03
C LEU A 255 -1.40 12.79 11.59
N HIS A 256 -0.57 12.36 10.62
CA HIS A 256 -0.87 12.11 9.21
C HIS A 256 -1.55 13.26 8.45
N ILE A 257 -0.79 14.04 7.68
CA ILE A 257 -1.35 15.17 6.91
C ILE A 257 -1.96 14.65 5.60
N ASN A 258 -3.28 14.61 5.53
CA ASN A 258 -4.03 14.17 4.35
C ASN A 258 -4.80 15.36 3.74
N ASN A 259 -4.43 15.74 2.52
CA ASN A 259 -5.05 16.82 1.74
C ASN A 259 -5.05 18.18 2.46
N GLY A 260 -3.88 18.58 2.99
CA GLY A 260 -3.68 19.88 3.66
C GLY A 260 -4.34 19.98 5.04
N ALA A 261 -4.56 18.85 5.73
CA ALA A 261 -5.14 18.81 7.06
C ALA A 261 -4.78 17.51 7.82
N ALA A 262 -4.75 17.57 9.15
CA ALA A 262 -4.64 16.41 10.03
C ALA A 262 -5.95 16.19 10.80
N GLU A 263 -6.26 14.94 11.17
CA GLU A 263 -7.43 14.62 12.01
C GLU A 263 -6.99 14.23 13.42
N VAL A 264 -7.24 15.13 14.37
CA VAL A 264 -6.73 15.05 15.75
C VAL A 264 -7.86 15.03 16.76
N ASP A 265 -7.66 14.40 17.90
CA ASP A 265 -8.68 14.35 18.95
C ASP A 265 -8.96 15.75 19.52
N SER A 266 -10.23 16.03 19.81
CA SER A 266 -10.65 17.36 20.30
C SER A 266 -9.93 17.82 21.58
N SER A 267 -9.47 16.89 22.41
CA SER A 267 -8.66 17.12 23.60
C SER A 267 -7.29 17.76 23.29
N ILE A 268 -6.70 17.46 22.13
CA ILE A 268 -5.39 17.97 21.71
C ILE A 268 -5.49 19.44 21.30
N VAL A 269 -6.59 19.86 20.66
CA VAL A 269 -6.73 21.22 20.09
C VAL A 269 -7.33 22.22 21.08
N LEU A 270 -8.30 21.80 21.89
CA LEU A 270 -9.07 22.70 22.77
C LEU A 270 -8.39 22.96 24.12
N GLY A 271 -7.36 22.17 24.47
CA GLY A 271 -6.69 22.23 25.76
C GLY A 271 -7.57 21.79 26.93
N SER A 272 -6.96 21.60 28.10
CA SER A 272 -7.63 21.12 29.31
C SER A 272 -8.65 22.11 29.92
N ALA A 273 -8.74 23.35 29.41
CA ALA A 273 -9.55 24.43 29.98
C ALA A 273 -11.07 24.31 29.76
N GLN A 274 -11.54 23.45 28.84
CA GLN A 274 -12.98 23.23 28.58
C GLN A 274 -13.49 21.84 29.02
N ALA A 275 -12.70 21.07 29.77
CA ALA A 275 -13.01 19.71 30.21
C ALA A 275 -14.08 19.59 31.33
N THR A 276 -14.96 20.59 31.49
CA THR A 276 -16.03 20.62 32.52
C THR A 276 -17.37 20.05 32.04
N LYS A 277 -17.46 19.60 30.79
CA LYS A 277 -18.56 18.76 30.28
C LYS A 277 -18.00 17.36 30.03
N LYS A 278 -18.82 16.33 30.29
CA LYS A 278 -18.44 14.89 30.29
C LYS A 278 -17.49 14.54 29.12
N PRO A 279 -16.46 13.71 29.35
CA PRO A 279 -15.54 13.32 28.29
C PRO A 279 -16.30 12.55 27.21
N GLN A 280 -16.45 13.19 26.05
CA GLN A 280 -16.89 12.57 24.81
C GLN A 280 -15.62 12.43 23.96
N SER A 281 -14.79 11.45 24.32
CA SER A 281 -13.39 11.30 23.89
C SER A 281 -13.20 11.17 22.38
N ASP A 282 -14.22 10.70 21.67
CA ASP A 282 -14.04 10.11 20.33
C ASP A 282 -14.29 11.12 19.20
N LYS A 283 -14.52 12.40 19.51
CA LYS A 283 -14.73 13.42 18.48
C LYS A 283 -13.40 13.96 17.96
N LYS A 284 -12.96 13.40 16.82
CA LYS A 284 -11.89 13.97 15.99
C LYS A 284 -12.28 15.31 15.39
N ILE A 285 -11.30 16.21 15.25
CA ILE A 285 -11.39 17.52 14.63
C ILE A 285 -10.41 17.57 13.47
N LYS A 286 -10.90 17.93 12.28
CA LYS A 286 -10.04 18.16 11.11
C LYS A 286 -9.40 19.55 11.19
N VAL A 287 -8.08 19.56 11.35
CA VAL A 287 -7.24 20.75 11.52
C VAL A 287 -6.59 21.11 10.18
N PRO A 288 -6.89 22.27 9.57
CA PRO A 288 -6.24 22.69 8.33
C PRO A 288 -4.79 23.11 8.59
N LEU A 289 -3.89 22.66 7.73
CA LEU A 289 -2.44 22.85 7.78
C LEU A 289 -1.96 23.26 6.38
N ASN A 290 -1.88 24.58 6.15
CA ASN A 290 -1.36 25.20 4.92
C ASN A 290 -0.99 26.67 5.20
N SER A 291 -0.36 27.35 4.22
CA SER A 291 0.12 28.73 4.33
C SER A 291 -0.91 29.80 4.68
N SER A 292 -2.22 29.50 4.63
CA SER A 292 -3.28 30.44 5.03
C SER A 292 -3.20 30.81 6.52
N ASP A 293 -2.73 29.89 7.37
CA ASP A 293 -2.30 30.22 8.73
C ASP A 293 -0.87 30.78 8.66
N LYS A 294 -0.74 32.07 9.02
CA LYS A 294 0.52 32.81 8.96
C LYS A 294 1.53 32.32 9.99
N LEU A 295 1.07 31.89 11.17
CA LEU A 295 1.92 31.29 12.19
C LEU A 295 2.41 29.92 11.74
N TYR A 296 1.53 29.09 11.16
CA TYR A 296 1.93 27.78 10.64
C TYR A 296 3.00 27.90 9.55
N ARG A 297 2.83 28.84 8.61
CA ARG A 297 3.81 29.14 7.57
C ARG A 297 5.19 29.53 8.12
N GLU A 298 5.26 30.18 9.28
CA GLU A 298 6.52 30.51 9.96
C GLU A 298 7.12 29.32 10.75
N LEU A 299 6.33 28.32 11.13
CA LEU A 299 6.76 27.21 12.00
C LEU A 299 7.04 25.92 11.23
N ARG A 300 6.29 25.64 10.15
CA ARG A 300 6.22 24.35 9.46
C ARG A 300 7.59 23.82 9.01
N ASP A 301 8.41 24.71 8.46
CA ASP A 301 9.70 24.39 7.85
C ASP A 301 10.86 24.44 8.88
N LEU A 302 10.60 24.78 10.15
CA LEU A 302 11.60 24.81 11.22
C LEU A 302 11.88 23.42 11.77
N ASN A 303 13.12 23.17 12.21
CA ASN A 303 13.43 22.01 13.05
C ASN A 303 12.62 22.09 14.36
N PHE A 304 12.04 20.97 14.79
CA PHE A 304 11.16 20.93 15.95
C PHE A 304 11.83 21.33 17.27
N GLY A 305 13.13 21.09 17.41
CA GLY A 305 13.91 21.48 18.59
C GLY A 305 13.84 22.97 18.92
N VAL A 306 13.57 23.83 17.94
CA VAL A 306 13.48 25.29 18.12
C VAL A 306 12.06 25.85 18.12
N VAL A 307 11.06 25.07 17.69
CA VAL A 307 9.64 25.47 17.61
C VAL A 307 9.10 25.92 18.96
N GLY A 308 9.40 25.17 20.04
CA GLY A 308 8.96 25.54 21.40
C GLY A 308 9.47 26.92 21.84
N GLN A 309 10.72 27.26 21.50
CA GLN A 309 11.32 28.56 21.82
C GLN A 309 10.73 29.69 20.97
N VAL A 310 10.38 29.42 19.71
CA VAL A 310 9.69 30.41 18.83
C VAL A 310 8.28 30.69 19.35
N LEU A 311 7.51 29.64 19.67
CA LEU A 311 6.16 29.75 20.25
C LEU A 311 6.17 30.49 21.60
N GLN A 312 7.11 30.19 22.48
CA GLN A 312 7.25 30.89 23.77
C GLN A 312 7.58 32.38 23.56
N ARG A 313 8.54 32.71 22.68
CA ARG A 313 8.88 34.11 22.36
C ARG A 313 7.66 34.87 21.83
N LYS A 314 6.96 34.33 20.82
CA LYS A 314 5.75 34.96 20.25
C LYS A 314 4.64 35.12 21.30
N THR A 315 4.41 34.10 22.14
CA THR A 315 3.40 34.15 23.21
C THR A 315 3.71 35.25 24.24
N THR A 316 4.98 35.41 24.63
CA THR A 316 5.40 36.48 25.54
C THR A 316 5.24 37.86 24.90
N THR A 317 5.64 38.03 23.64
CA THR A 317 5.41 39.28 22.90
C THR A 317 3.92 39.64 22.84
N MET A 318 3.06 38.69 22.49
CA MET A 318 1.60 38.91 22.45
C MET A 318 1.00 39.29 23.82
N LYS A 319 1.53 38.75 24.94
CA LYS A 319 1.10 39.14 26.29
C LYS A 319 1.52 40.57 26.65
N ASN A 320 2.70 41.00 26.21
CA ASN A 320 3.18 42.37 26.42
C ASN A 320 2.34 43.36 25.61
N ASP A 321 2.12 43.09 24.31
CA ASP A 321 1.21 43.87 23.44
C ASP A 321 -0.18 44.04 24.09
N TYR A 322 -0.74 42.98 24.67
CA TYR A 322 -2.03 43.02 25.35
C TYR A 322 -2.04 43.92 26.60
N ALA A 323 -0.96 43.88 27.40
CA ALA A 323 -0.83 44.71 28.59
C ALA A 323 -0.69 46.20 28.24
N GLU A 324 0.04 46.54 27.19
CA GLU A 324 0.21 47.92 26.71
C GLU A 324 -1.12 48.51 26.20
N VAL A 325 -1.88 47.74 25.41
CA VAL A 325 -3.20 48.17 24.90
C VAL A 325 -4.23 48.32 26.02
N THR A 326 -4.15 47.50 27.06
CA THR A 326 -5.07 47.59 28.23
C THR A 326 -4.73 48.78 29.15
N THR A 327 -3.51 49.32 29.09
CA THR A 327 -3.04 50.38 30.00
C THR A 327 -2.95 51.77 29.36
N MET A 328 -3.02 51.90 28.04
CA MET A 328 -3.00 53.17 27.33
C MET A 328 -4.35 53.52 26.67
N ASN A 329 -4.74 54.80 26.75
CA ASN A 329 -5.88 55.34 25.99
C ASN A 329 -5.50 55.46 24.50
N GLN A 330 -5.62 54.35 23.76
CA GLN A 330 -5.23 54.26 22.35
C GLN A 330 -6.27 54.82 21.38
N SER A 331 -5.81 55.17 20.17
CA SER A 331 -6.63 55.68 19.08
C SER A 331 -7.46 54.59 18.39
N VAL A 332 -8.49 55.02 17.66
CA VAL A 332 -9.37 54.12 16.88
C VAL A 332 -8.62 53.34 15.79
N SER A 333 -7.46 53.82 15.32
CA SER A 333 -6.62 53.07 14.37
C SER A 333 -5.85 51.94 15.05
N GLU A 334 -5.21 52.23 16.18
CA GLU A 334 -4.44 51.25 16.97
C GLU A 334 -5.36 50.13 17.47
N LEU A 335 -6.58 50.45 17.90
CA LEU A 335 -7.61 49.48 18.26
C LEU A 335 -7.98 48.53 17.10
N LYS A 336 -8.05 49.03 15.85
CA LYS A 336 -8.32 48.17 14.67
C LYS A 336 -7.17 47.22 14.39
N ASP A 337 -5.94 47.65 14.55
CA ASP A 337 -4.77 46.79 14.34
C ASP A 337 -4.56 45.81 15.50
N PHE A 338 -4.94 46.17 16.73
CA PHE A 338 -5.02 45.26 17.85
C PHE A 338 -6.07 44.14 17.63
N VAL A 339 -7.27 44.48 17.15
CA VAL A 339 -8.29 43.47 16.82
C VAL A 339 -7.79 42.48 15.75
N LYS A 340 -7.00 42.93 14.77
CA LYS A 340 -6.33 42.02 13.81
C LYS A 340 -5.33 41.09 14.49
N LYS A 341 -4.56 41.57 15.49
CA LYS A 341 -3.63 40.73 16.28
C LYS A 341 -4.37 39.67 17.12
N LEU A 342 -5.52 40.01 17.71
CA LEU A 342 -6.32 39.07 18.50
C LEU A 342 -6.81 37.86 17.69
N ASN A 343 -7.06 38.02 16.39
CA ASN A 343 -7.48 36.92 15.52
C ASN A 343 -6.43 35.80 15.36
N ILE A 344 -5.17 36.03 15.77
CA ILE A 344 -4.07 35.04 15.73
C ILE A 344 -4.06 34.16 16.99
N LEU A 345 -4.76 34.55 18.07
CA LEU A 345 -4.77 33.79 19.34
C LEU A 345 -5.29 32.34 19.21
N PRO A 346 -6.31 32.02 18.40
CA PRO A 346 -6.74 30.63 18.17
C PRO A 346 -5.66 29.80 17.46
N GLU A 347 -4.98 30.38 16.46
CA GLU A 347 -3.86 29.76 15.73
C GLU A 347 -2.69 29.47 16.69
N MET A 348 -2.31 30.46 17.50
CA MET A 348 -1.27 30.32 18.53
C MET A 348 -1.61 29.22 19.54
N THR A 349 -2.82 29.22 20.08
CA THR A 349 -3.27 28.21 21.06
C THR A 349 -3.22 26.81 20.45
N ARG A 350 -3.69 26.66 19.22
CA ARG A 350 -3.65 25.40 18.46
C ARG A 350 -2.22 24.88 18.28
N HIS A 351 -1.30 25.71 17.80
CA HIS A 351 0.08 25.28 17.54
C HIS A 351 0.89 25.03 18.83
N VAL A 352 0.61 25.75 19.92
CA VAL A 352 1.14 25.42 21.26
C VAL A 352 0.69 24.03 21.70
N SER A 353 -0.61 23.72 21.64
CA SER A 353 -1.12 22.43 22.10
C SER A 353 -0.66 21.26 21.20
N LEU A 354 -0.59 21.46 19.88
CA LEU A 354 0.00 20.48 18.94
C LEU A 354 1.49 20.21 19.24
N ALA A 355 2.30 21.25 19.45
CA ALA A 355 3.71 21.09 19.77
C ALA A 355 3.92 20.42 21.14
N GLN A 356 3.10 20.76 22.15
CA GLN A 356 3.09 20.08 23.45
C GLN A 356 2.72 18.60 23.33
N HIS A 357 1.73 18.26 22.51
CA HIS A 357 1.34 16.88 22.25
C HIS A 357 2.45 16.09 21.55
N LEU A 358 3.04 16.61 20.47
CA LEU A 358 4.19 15.99 19.79
C LEU A 358 5.35 15.72 20.77
N SER A 359 5.70 16.72 21.59
CA SER A 359 6.81 16.61 22.54
C SER A 359 6.53 15.60 23.65
N ALA A 360 5.39 15.70 24.33
CA ALA A 360 5.05 14.84 25.46
C ALA A 360 4.69 13.40 25.06
N THR A 361 4.06 13.22 23.89
CA THR A 361 3.56 11.90 23.45
C THR A 361 4.57 11.14 22.59
N TYR A 362 5.50 11.82 21.91
CA TYR A 362 6.42 11.15 20.98
C TYR A 362 7.89 11.55 21.19
N THR A 363 8.28 12.80 20.94
CA THR A 363 9.71 13.12 20.76
C THR A 363 10.55 13.02 22.03
N ASN A 364 9.96 13.21 23.22
CA ASN A 364 10.67 13.11 24.49
C ASN A 364 10.74 11.65 25.02
N LYS A 365 10.17 10.66 24.31
CA LYS A 365 10.27 9.25 24.71
C LYS A 365 11.64 8.68 24.35
N GLN A 366 12.25 7.94 25.28
CA GLN A 366 13.53 7.28 25.05
C GLN A 366 13.52 6.39 23.80
N SER A 367 12.42 5.70 23.51
CA SER A 367 12.28 4.87 22.30
C SER A 367 12.45 5.65 20.98
N PHE A 368 12.03 6.92 20.94
CA PHE A 368 12.21 7.78 19.76
C PHE A 368 13.65 8.28 19.65
N LEU A 369 14.26 8.65 20.78
CA LEU A 369 15.66 9.07 20.83
C LEU A 369 16.62 7.93 20.47
N ASP A 370 16.35 6.72 20.95
CA ASP A 370 17.10 5.50 20.60
C ASP A 370 16.97 5.19 19.11
N GLN A 371 15.76 5.31 18.53
CA GLN A 371 15.53 5.12 17.10
C GLN A 371 16.32 6.15 16.28
N LEU A 372 16.25 7.44 16.63
CA LEU A 372 16.97 8.51 15.93
C LEU A 372 18.49 8.29 15.95
N HIS A 373 19.06 7.85 17.07
CA HIS A 373 20.49 7.52 17.17
C HIS A 373 20.89 6.36 16.24
N ILE A 374 20.03 5.35 16.10
CA ILE A 374 20.25 4.24 15.15
C ILE A 374 20.10 4.70 13.70
N GLU A 375 19.14 5.57 13.40
CA GLU A 375 19.00 6.19 12.07
C GLU A 375 20.23 7.00 11.67
N GLN A 376 20.77 7.83 12.58
CA GLN A 376 22.02 8.58 12.35
C GLN A 376 23.19 7.63 12.06
N THR A 377 23.37 6.59 12.90
CA THR A 377 24.42 5.57 12.70
C THR A 377 24.29 4.84 11.35
N LEU A 378 23.06 4.54 10.93
CA LEU A 378 22.76 3.92 9.63
C LEU A 378 23.09 4.86 8.46
N VAL A 379 22.73 6.14 8.57
CA VAL A 379 22.98 7.17 7.56
C VAL A 379 24.47 7.47 7.41
N GLU A 380 25.25 7.47 8.48
CA GLU A 380 26.71 7.56 8.44
C GLU A 380 27.37 6.36 7.73
N GLY A 381 26.66 5.22 7.65
CA GLY A 381 27.16 4.00 7.01
C GLY A 381 28.22 3.26 7.84
N VAL A 382 28.23 3.48 9.16
CA VAL A 382 29.18 2.87 10.11
C VAL A 382 28.49 1.80 10.97
N ASN A 383 29.29 1.01 11.70
CA ASN A 383 28.81 0.11 12.76
C ASN A 383 27.69 -0.88 12.37
N TYR A 384 27.76 -1.48 11.18
CA TYR A 384 26.79 -2.46 10.65
C TYR A 384 26.34 -3.52 11.66
N ASP A 385 27.27 -4.07 12.45
CA ASP A 385 26.95 -5.15 13.40
C ASP A 385 26.06 -4.64 14.57
N VAL A 386 26.22 -3.38 14.98
CA VAL A 386 25.38 -2.74 16.01
C VAL A 386 23.99 -2.47 15.47
N THR A 387 23.89 -1.85 14.29
CA THR A 387 22.60 -1.53 13.66
C THR A 387 21.83 -2.79 13.27
N SER A 388 22.52 -3.82 12.77
CA SER A 388 21.93 -5.14 12.50
C SER A 388 21.42 -5.81 13.78
N ALA A 389 22.18 -5.78 14.88
CA ALA A 389 21.74 -6.35 16.15
C ALA A 389 20.53 -5.59 16.75
N HIS A 390 20.46 -4.27 16.56
CA HIS A 390 19.31 -3.46 16.95
C HIS A 390 18.04 -3.90 16.20
N VAL A 391 18.08 -3.98 14.86
CA VAL A 391 16.91 -4.42 14.05
C VAL A 391 16.47 -5.85 14.42
N GLN A 392 17.40 -6.77 14.69
CA GLN A 392 17.06 -8.11 15.21
C GLN A 392 16.35 -8.03 16.56
N THR A 393 16.83 -7.19 17.47
CA THR A 393 16.21 -6.96 18.79
C THR A 393 14.78 -6.45 18.66
N MET A 394 14.50 -5.55 17.72
CA MET A 394 13.13 -5.05 17.47
C MET A 394 12.20 -6.17 16.96
N ILE A 395 12.68 -7.02 16.06
CA ILE A 395 11.93 -8.18 15.54
C ILE A 395 11.59 -9.17 16.68
N TYR A 396 12.51 -9.37 17.63
CA TYR A 396 12.28 -10.24 18.79
C TYR A 396 11.36 -9.62 19.85
N LYS A 397 11.31 -8.28 19.95
CA LYS A 397 10.34 -7.55 20.78
C LYS A 397 8.95 -7.47 20.15
N GLN A 398 8.83 -7.77 18.86
CA GLN A 398 7.63 -7.52 18.05
C GLN A 398 7.24 -6.03 18.04
N ASP A 399 8.24 -5.14 17.96
CA ASP A 399 8.04 -3.69 17.79
C ASP A 399 7.22 -3.42 16.50
N PRO A 400 6.53 -2.27 16.35
CA PRO A 400 5.66 -2.00 15.20
C PRO A 400 6.33 -2.27 13.85
N LEU A 401 5.70 -3.13 13.04
CA LEU A 401 6.31 -3.68 11.82
C LEU A 401 6.81 -2.59 10.86
N ILE A 402 6.14 -1.45 10.79
CA ILE A 402 6.54 -0.31 9.95
C ILE A 402 7.90 0.26 10.39
N SER A 403 8.11 0.48 11.69
CA SER A 403 9.39 0.95 12.24
C SER A 403 10.52 -0.03 11.98
N VAL A 404 10.25 -1.33 12.16
CA VAL A 404 11.22 -2.40 11.86
C VAL A 404 11.58 -2.44 10.37
N LEU A 405 10.60 -2.33 9.49
CA LEU A 405 10.82 -2.32 8.04
C LEU A 405 11.58 -1.06 7.60
N ARG A 406 11.29 0.13 8.14
CA ARG A 406 12.03 1.37 7.84
C ARG A 406 13.52 1.20 8.13
N LEU A 407 13.88 0.74 9.34
CA LEU A 407 15.29 0.53 9.70
C LEU A 407 15.95 -0.62 8.94
N LEU A 408 15.23 -1.71 8.65
CA LEU A 408 15.76 -2.83 7.85
C LEU A 408 16.01 -2.43 6.39
N ILE A 409 15.12 -1.63 5.80
CA ILE A 409 15.29 -1.06 4.45
C ILE A 409 16.48 -0.09 4.47
N MET A 410 16.54 0.82 5.45
CA MET A 410 17.66 1.75 5.60
C MET A 410 19.00 1.01 5.72
N LEU A 411 19.10 -0.03 6.56
CA LEU A 411 20.25 -0.91 6.67
C LEU A 411 20.62 -1.57 5.34
N SER A 412 19.63 -2.04 4.56
CA SER A 412 19.88 -2.61 3.23
C SER A 412 20.40 -1.55 2.24
N LEU A 413 19.84 -0.35 2.26
CA LEU A 413 20.23 0.75 1.37
C LEU A 413 21.63 1.29 1.67
N THR A 414 21.91 1.64 2.93
CA THR A 414 23.18 2.26 3.34
C THR A 414 24.34 1.27 3.38
N SER A 415 24.07 -0.05 3.37
CA SER A 415 25.08 -1.11 3.23
C SER A 415 25.35 -1.55 1.78
N GLY A 416 24.55 -1.08 0.81
CA GLY A 416 24.60 -1.57 -0.57
C GLY A 416 23.97 -2.96 -0.80
N GLY A 417 23.12 -3.40 0.13
CA GLY A 417 22.52 -4.72 0.22
C GLY A 417 22.97 -5.47 1.48
N LEU A 418 22.17 -6.44 1.93
CA LEU A 418 22.47 -7.26 3.10
C LEU A 418 23.31 -8.48 2.71
N LYS A 419 24.22 -8.91 3.60
CA LYS A 419 24.97 -10.17 3.44
C LYS A 419 23.97 -11.34 3.33
N GLN A 420 24.24 -12.34 2.49
CA GLN A 420 23.30 -13.45 2.23
C GLN A 420 22.75 -14.10 3.52
N LYS A 421 23.62 -14.36 4.50
CA LYS A 421 23.23 -14.92 5.81
C LYS A 421 22.23 -14.02 6.54
N ASP A 422 22.51 -12.72 6.60
CA ASP A 422 21.69 -11.75 7.33
C ASP A 422 20.36 -11.53 6.61
N PHE A 423 20.38 -11.46 5.28
CA PHE A 423 19.18 -11.38 4.43
C PHE A 423 18.22 -12.55 4.67
N ASP A 424 18.71 -13.79 4.64
CA ASP A 424 17.91 -14.98 4.88
C ASP A 424 17.42 -15.04 6.34
N ASN A 425 18.26 -14.63 7.29
CA ASN A 425 17.89 -14.53 8.71
C ASN A 425 16.76 -13.53 8.92
N PHE A 426 16.93 -12.26 8.53
CA PHE A 426 15.93 -11.21 8.75
C PHE A 426 14.56 -11.58 8.16
N ARG A 427 14.54 -12.19 6.97
CA ARG A 427 13.29 -12.67 6.36
C ARG A 427 12.65 -13.79 7.18
N ARG A 428 13.42 -14.76 7.67
CA ARG A 428 12.90 -15.83 8.53
C ARG A 428 12.37 -15.29 9.85
N GLU A 429 13.14 -14.47 10.55
CA GLU A 429 12.75 -13.93 11.85
C GLU A 429 11.51 -13.02 11.73
N LEU A 430 11.40 -12.21 10.65
CA LEU A 430 10.19 -11.43 10.38
C LEU A 430 8.96 -12.32 10.17
N LEU A 431 9.05 -13.38 9.36
CA LEU A 431 7.91 -14.28 9.12
C LEU A 431 7.53 -15.08 10.37
N HIS A 432 8.50 -15.43 11.22
CA HIS A 432 8.26 -16.10 12.49
C HIS A 432 7.67 -15.17 13.56
N SER A 433 8.10 -13.90 13.64
CA SER A 433 7.62 -12.92 14.63
C SER A 433 6.29 -12.28 14.26
N TYR A 434 6.05 -12.00 12.97
CA TYR A 434 4.88 -11.21 12.53
C TYR A 434 3.85 -12.01 11.72
N GLY A 435 4.24 -13.11 11.08
CA GLY A 435 3.33 -13.96 10.29
C GLY A 435 3.79 -14.21 8.85
N PHE A 436 3.33 -15.32 8.26
CA PHE A 436 3.73 -15.74 6.92
C PHE A 436 3.06 -14.96 5.79
N GLU A 437 1.96 -14.26 6.07
CA GLU A 437 1.27 -13.33 5.17
C GLU A 437 2.19 -12.23 4.61
N TYR A 438 3.20 -11.83 5.40
CA TYR A 438 4.19 -10.84 5.01
C TYR A 438 5.22 -11.35 3.99
N LEU A 439 5.16 -12.62 3.56
CA LEU A 439 6.02 -13.15 2.50
C LEU A 439 5.85 -12.39 1.18
N ILE A 440 4.62 -11.96 0.86
CA ILE A 440 4.32 -11.16 -0.34
C ILE A 440 4.91 -9.74 -0.18
N LEU A 441 4.81 -9.15 1.01
CA LEU A 441 5.43 -7.87 1.33
C LEU A 441 6.96 -7.91 1.15
N LEU A 442 7.63 -8.93 1.71
CA LEU A 442 9.07 -9.13 1.54
C LEU A 442 9.46 -9.34 0.07
N SER A 443 8.66 -10.08 -0.71
CA SER A 443 8.87 -10.23 -2.15
C SER A 443 8.74 -8.90 -2.90
N ASN A 444 7.79 -8.05 -2.52
CA ASN A 444 7.59 -6.75 -3.15
C ASN A 444 8.69 -5.74 -2.76
N LEU A 445 9.19 -5.79 -1.52
CA LEU A 445 10.36 -5.01 -1.07
C LEU A 445 11.64 -5.40 -1.83
N GLU A 446 11.82 -6.70 -2.09
CA GLU A 446 12.92 -7.23 -2.91
C GLU A 446 12.81 -6.77 -4.37
N LYS A 447 11.65 -6.92 -5.01
CA LYS A 447 11.37 -6.40 -6.37
C LYS A 447 11.60 -4.89 -6.49
N ALA A 448 11.16 -4.13 -5.48
CA ALA A 448 11.35 -2.68 -5.44
C ALA A 448 12.83 -2.28 -5.33
N GLY A 449 13.71 -3.17 -4.87
CA GLY A 449 15.13 -2.93 -4.62
C GLY A 449 15.45 -2.40 -3.22
N LEU A 450 14.46 -2.40 -2.32
CA LEU A 450 14.54 -1.82 -0.96
C LEU A 450 15.12 -2.80 0.06
N LEU A 451 14.82 -4.09 -0.08
CA LEU A 451 15.39 -5.17 0.71
C LEU A 451 16.09 -6.15 -0.23
N LYS A 452 17.40 -5.98 -0.41
CA LYS A 452 18.19 -6.75 -1.38
C LYS A 452 19.40 -7.44 -0.77
N LYS A 453 19.87 -8.47 -1.46
CA LYS A 453 21.16 -9.13 -1.22
C LYS A 453 22.29 -8.22 -1.70
N GLN A 454 23.46 -8.33 -1.08
CA GLN A 454 24.66 -7.58 -1.46
C GLN A 454 25.28 -8.16 -2.74
N GLU A 455 25.21 -7.40 -3.85
CA GLU A 455 25.77 -7.79 -5.15
C GLU A 455 27.17 -7.18 -5.33
N GLY A 456 28.19 -7.87 -4.82
CA GLY A 456 29.60 -7.45 -4.91
C GLY A 456 30.17 -6.92 -3.60
N ARG A 457 31.42 -6.41 -3.63
CA ARG A 457 32.18 -6.02 -2.42
C ARG A 457 32.11 -4.53 -2.06
N ASN A 458 31.73 -3.66 -3.00
CA ASN A 458 31.89 -2.22 -2.83
C ASN A 458 30.56 -1.57 -2.43
N ASN A 459 30.40 -1.26 -1.15
CA ASN A 459 29.36 -0.34 -0.71
C ASN A 459 29.66 1.07 -1.25
N VAL A 460 28.71 1.63 -1.97
CA VAL A 460 28.79 2.94 -2.64
C VAL A 460 28.45 4.09 -1.68
N TRP A 461 27.66 3.83 -0.64
CA TRP A 461 27.07 4.85 0.23
C TRP A 461 28.12 5.74 0.95
N PRO A 462 29.22 5.22 1.54
CA PRO A 462 30.27 6.05 2.16
C PRO A 462 30.96 7.01 1.17
N HIS A 463 31.05 6.63 -0.11
CA HIS A 463 31.57 7.53 -1.14
C HIS A 463 30.58 8.66 -1.45
N LEU A 464 29.28 8.36 -1.52
CA LEU A 464 28.24 9.36 -1.75
C LEU A 464 28.15 10.38 -0.60
N ILE A 465 28.22 9.93 0.66
CA ILE A 465 28.25 10.81 1.84
C ILE A 465 29.36 11.86 1.68
N LYS A 466 30.58 11.42 1.36
CA LYS A 466 31.73 12.31 1.21
C LYS A 466 31.67 13.18 -0.05
N ALA A 467 31.24 12.63 -1.18
CA ALA A 467 31.20 13.34 -2.47
C ALA A 467 30.11 14.42 -2.51
N LEU A 468 28.98 14.18 -1.85
CA LEU A 468 27.81 15.05 -1.87
C LEU A 468 27.57 15.80 -0.55
N LYS A 469 28.40 15.56 0.49
CA LYS A 469 28.22 16.11 1.85
C LYS A 469 26.82 15.82 2.41
N LEU A 470 26.51 14.54 2.53
CA LEU A 470 25.20 14.07 3.04
C LEU A 470 25.12 14.08 4.56
N VAL A 471 26.25 13.99 5.26
CA VAL A 471 26.32 14.15 6.72
C VAL A 471 27.09 15.44 7.02
N VAL A 472 26.53 16.23 7.92
CA VAL A 472 27.06 17.52 8.40
C VAL A 472 27.08 17.46 9.93
N GLU A 473 28.28 17.57 10.51
CA GLU A 473 28.48 17.66 11.96
C GLU A 473 28.12 19.07 12.46
N ASP A 474 27.73 19.19 13.74
CA ASP A 474 27.46 20.45 14.45
C ASP A 474 26.49 21.43 13.76
N VAL A 475 25.32 20.93 13.30
CA VAL A 475 24.27 21.77 12.70
C VAL A 475 23.59 22.66 13.75
N ASP A 476 23.59 23.98 13.53
CA ASP A 476 22.76 24.93 14.28
C ASP A 476 21.31 24.90 13.76
N ASP A 477 20.46 24.10 14.40
CA ASP A 477 19.03 23.99 14.09
C ASP A 477 18.23 25.30 14.35
N ALA A 478 18.80 26.30 15.04
CA ALA A 478 18.18 27.61 15.26
C ALA A 478 18.53 28.62 14.16
N ASN A 479 19.73 28.54 13.58
CA ASN A 479 20.17 29.39 12.47
C ASN A 479 20.80 28.54 11.34
N PRO A 480 20.03 27.65 10.70
CA PRO A 480 20.57 26.65 9.79
C PRO A 480 21.27 27.28 8.58
N ASN A 481 22.47 26.77 8.27
CA ASN A 481 23.31 27.20 7.16
C ASN A 481 23.38 26.17 6.00
N ASP A 482 22.80 25.00 6.19
CA ASP A 482 22.73 23.88 5.24
C ASP A 482 21.40 23.14 5.38
N ILE A 483 20.94 22.48 4.31
CA ILE A 483 19.70 21.67 4.27
C ILE A 483 19.69 20.51 5.28
N ALA A 484 20.83 20.11 5.84
CA ALA A 484 20.95 19.05 6.85
C ALA A 484 20.10 19.26 8.12
N TYR A 485 19.64 20.48 8.40
CA TYR A 485 18.84 20.81 9.58
C TYR A 485 17.47 20.10 9.63
N VAL A 486 16.90 19.69 8.47
CA VAL A 486 15.60 19.00 8.43
C VAL A 486 15.63 17.58 9.00
N PHE A 487 16.83 17.02 9.19
CA PHE A 487 17.12 15.75 9.87
C PHE A 487 18.28 15.90 10.89
N SER A 488 18.52 17.11 11.43
CA SER A 488 19.58 17.43 12.42
C SER A 488 20.94 16.76 12.13
N GLY A 489 21.43 16.86 10.90
CA GLY A 489 22.74 16.35 10.47
C GLY A 489 22.76 15.63 9.12
N TYR A 490 21.63 15.04 8.70
CA TYR A 490 21.51 14.44 7.36
C TYR A 490 20.90 15.40 6.34
N ALA A 491 21.65 15.69 5.28
CA ALA A 491 21.17 16.42 4.11
C ALA A 491 20.52 15.45 3.11
N PRO A 492 19.21 15.61 2.79
CA PRO A 492 18.52 14.74 1.84
C PRO A 492 19.25 14.63 0.51
N LEU A 493 19.63 13.41 0.13
CA LEU A 493 20.35 13.14 -1.13
C LEU A 493 19.60 13.69 -2.35
N SER A 494 18.28 13.51 -2.40
CA SER A 494 17.40 14.09 -3.43
C SER A 494 17.56 15.62 -3.56
N VAL A 495 17.45 16.36 -2.46
CA VAL A 495 17.53 17.82 -2.42
C VAL A 495 18.95 18.31 -2.66
N ARG A 496 19.96 17.58 -2.19
CA ARG A 496 21.39 17.87 -2.46
C ARG A 496 21.72 17.74 -3.96
N ILE A 497 21.12 16.77 -4.66
CA ILE A 497 21.24 16.65 -6.13
C ILE A 497 20.62 17.87 -6.82
N VAL A 498 19.48 18.38 -6.35
CA VAL A 498 18.82 19.60 -6.86
C VAL A 498 19.67 20.84 -6.57
N GLU A 499 20.15 21.01 -5.34
CA GLU A 499 21.02 22.12 -4.95
C GLU A 499 22.23 22.24 -5.87
N ILE A 500 22.93 21.13 -6.12
CA ILE A 500 24.12 21.11 -6.96
C ILE A 500 23.73 21.35 -8.43
N ALA A 501 22.57 20.86 -8.89
CA ALA A 501 22.04 21.15 -10.23
C ALA A 501 21.90 22.64 -10.54
N LEU A 502 21.59 23.43 -9.50
CA LEU A 502 21.30 24.86 -9.55
C LEU A 502 22.52 25.73 -9.21
N LYS A 503 23.30 25.37 -8.20
CA LYS A 503 24.47 26.16 -7.76
C LYS A 503 25.72 25.94 -8.62
N ARG A 504 25.93 24.74 -9.18
CA ARG A 504 27.20 24.35 -9.85
C ARG A 504 27.02 23.59 -11.17
N GLY A 505 25.82 23.08 -11.44
CA GLY A 505 25.53 22.16 -12.54
C GLY A 505 26.01 20.74 -12.25
N TRP A 506 25.32 19.75 -12.82
CA TRP A 506 25.59 18.33 -12.55
C TRP A 506 26.95 17.81 -13.03
N ARG A 507 27.61 18.52 -13.97
CA ARG A 507 28.99 18.22 -14.40
C ARG A 507 29.98 18.17 -13.22
N SER A 508 29.76 18.97 -12.17
CA SER A 508 30.65 18.95 -11.00
C SER A 508 30.56 17.68 -10.14
N ILE A 509 29.52 16.85 -10.34
CA ILE A 509 29.26 15.62 -9.57
C ILE A 509 28.97 14.40 -10.45
N GLU A 510 29.36 14.44 -11.74
CA GLU A 510 29.03 13.39 -12.71
C GLU A 510 29.46 11.98 -12.26
N ALA A 511 30.62 11.87 -11.58
CA ALA A 511 31.10 10.61 -11.00
C ALA A 511 30.15 10.06 -9.91
N ALA A 512 29.64 10.92 -9.01
CA ALA A 512 28.67 10.53 -7.99
C ALA A 512 27.30 10.19 -8.62
N LEU A 513 26.87 10.94 -9.64
CA LEU A 513 25.61 10.68 -10.35
C LEU A 513 25.61 9.36 -11.12
N LYS A 514 26.77 8.87 -11.57
CA LYS A 514 26.94 7.54 -12.19
C LYS A 514 26.86 6.38 -11.19
N LEU A 515 27.12 6.64 -9.91
CA LEU A 515 27.03 5.66 -8.83
C LEU A 515 25.59 5.50 -8.30
N LEU A 516 24.73 6.49 -8.53
CA LEU A 516 23.32 6.50 -8.13
C LEU A 516 22.42 5.80 -9.17
N PRO A 517 21.29 5.19 -8.76
CA PRO A 517 20.38 4.49 -9.67
C PRO A 517 19.91 5.31 -10.89
N GLY A 518 19.86 4.66 -12.06
CA GLY A 518 19.33 5.22 -13.31
C GLY A 518 20.18 6.31 -13.97
N PRO A 519 19.85 6.70 -15.22
CA PRO A 519 20.60 7.71 -15.97
C PRO A 519 20.47 9.10 -15.36
N HIS A 520 21.30 10.04 -15.82
CA HIS A 520 21.07 11.47 -15.67
C HIS A 520 21.07 12.13 -17.06
N LEU A 521 20.20 13.12 -17.27
CA LEU A 521 20.01 13.81 -18.55
C LEU A 521 19.87 15.31 -18.31
N GLU A 522 20.38 16.11 -19.24
CA GLU A 522 20.22 17.56 -19.28
C GLU A 522 20.05 17.97 -20.75
N TRP A 523 18.96 18.66 -21.08
CA TRP A 523 18.67 19.17 -22.42
C TRP A 523 17.79 20.41 -22.35
N SER A 524 17.75 21.18 -23.44
CA SER A 524 17.00 22.43 -23.52
C SER A 524 15.95 22.40 -24.64
N GLN A 525 14.88 23.16 -24.45
CA GLN A 525 13.76 23.33 -25.36
C GLN A 525 13.81 24.71 -26.00
N THR A 526 13.83 24.79 -27.33
CA THR A 526 13.68 26.04 -28.08
C THR A 526 12.27 26.16 -28.65
N ASN A 527 11.74 27.38 -28.73
CA ASN A 527 10.58 27.69 -29.56
C ASN A 527 11.02 27.67 -31.03
N GLU A 528 10.56 26.69 -31.81
CA GLU A 528 10.85 26.60 -33.25
C GLU A 528 10.15 27.69 -34.08
N SER A 529 9.28 28.49 -33.46
CA SER A 529 8.60 29.65 -34.05
C SER A 529 9.45 30.92 -34.16
N VAL A 530 10.69 30.93 -33.67
CA VAL A 530 11.65 32.04 -33.85
C VAL A 530 12.75 31.62 -34.83
N VAL A 531 12.40 31.53 -36.11
CA VAL A 531 13.37 31.36 -37.20
C VAL A 531 13.85 32.73 -37.66
N GLU A 532 14.94 33.23 -37.06
CA GLU A 532 15.77 34.20 -37.75
C GLU A 532 16.60 33.48 -38.83
N PRO A 533 16.77 34.06 -40.04
CA PRO A 533 17.44 33.37 -41.13
C PRO A 533 18.95 33.22 -40.87
N PRO A 534 19.57 32.09 -41.26
CA PRO A 534 20.98 31.85 -40.99
C PRO A 534 21.86 32.78 -41.83
N GLN A 535 22.56 33.71 -41.17
CA GLN A 535 23.66 34.44 -41.81
C GLN A 535 24.96 33.63 -41.74
N GLU A 536 25.47 33.26 -42.91
CA GLU A 536 26.80 32.69 -43.07
C GLU A 536 27.87 33.76 -42.89
N THR A 537 28.53 33.81 -41.72
CA THR A 537 29.87 34.41 -41.62
C THR A 537 30.79 33.62 -40.68
N SER A 538 32.00 33.41 -41.18
CA SER A 538 33.13 32.71 -40.58
C SER A 538 33.47 33.07 -39.13
N GLY A 539 33.70 32.02 -38.33
CA GLY A 539 34.61 31.92 -37.18
C GLY A 539 35.04 33.19 -36.45
N LEU A 540 34.37 33.45 -35.32
CA LEU A 540 34.92 34.09 -34.12
C LEU A 540 34.36 33.37 -32.88
N GLU A 541 34.98 33.61 -31.74
CA GLU A 541 34.76 32.87 -30.49
C GLU A 541 33.29 32.94 -30.02
N ARG A 542 32.77 31.82 -29.48
CA ARG A 542 31.45 31.81 -28.82
C ARG A 542 31.53 32.58 -27.50
N GLN A 543 31.33 33.90 -27.57
CA GLN A 543 30.97 34.68 -26.40
C GLN A 543 29.66 34.14 -25.80
N GLU A 544 29.64 34.00 -24.47
CA GLU A 544 28.43 33.77 -23.70
C GLU A 544 27.56 35.02 -23.78
N ASN A 545 26.75 35.13 -24.83
CA ASN A 545 25.77 36.22 -24.96
C ASN A 545 24.70 36.07 -23.88
N GLY A 546 24.95 36.71 -22.74
CA GLY A 546 23.96 36.90 -21.69
C GLY A 546 22.76 37.66 -22.26
N GLY A 547 21.61 36.99 -22.31
CA GLY A 547 20.34 37.67 -22.53
C GLY A 547 20.17 38.77 -21.49
N VAL A 548 19.81 39.98 -21.96
CA VAL A 548 19.71 41.18 -21.14
C VAL A 548 18.92 40.88 -19.86
N GLY A 549 19.56 41.14 -18.73
CA GLY A 549 19.14 40.63 -17.43
C GLY A 549 17.91 41.32 -16.88
N ASP A 550 16.71 40.96 -17.35
CA ASP A 550 15.47 41.26 -16.65
C ASP A 550 15.60 40.85 -15.17
N GLY A 551 15.17 41.69 -14.23
CA GLY A 551 15.38 41.50 -12.79
C GLY A 551 14.56 40.34 -12.20
N ARG A 552 13.82 39.61 -13.03
CA ARG A 552 12.97 38.48 -12.66
C ARG A 552 13.78 37.36 -11.99
N ARG A 553 13.20 36.83 -10.90
CA ARG A 553 13.73 35.66 -10.19
C ARG A 553 13.59 34.42 -11.08
N LEU A 554 14.61 33.56 -11.09
CA LEU A 554 14.53 32.28 -11.78
C LEU A 554 13.48 31.38 -11.11
N LEU A 555 12.60 30.75 -11.87
CA LEU A 555 11.61 29.80 -11.36
C LEU A 555 11.97 28.37 -11.76
N VAL A 556 12.19 27.52 -10.75
CA VAL A 556 12.55 26.11 -10.93
C VAL A 556 11.41 25.22 -10.45
N LEU A 557 11.01 24.29 -11.32
CA LEU A 557 10.02 23.26 -11.04
C LEU A 557 10.74 21.97 -10.62
N VAL A 558 10.56 21.52 -9.38
CA VAL A 558 11.23 20.31 -8.86
C VAL A 558 10.20 19.19 -8.74
N MET A 559 10.25 18.21 -9.63
CA MET A 559 9.24 17.15 -9.72
C MET A 559 9.77 15.80 -9.19
N PHE A 560 9.19 15.35 -8.09
CA PHE A 560 9.45 14.06 -7.45
C PHE A 560 8.57 12.94 -8.01
N ILE A 561 9.20 12.09 -8.81
CA ILE A 561 8.59 10.94 -9.48
C ILE A 561 8.59 9.75 -8.52
N GLY A 562 7.46 9.46 -7.89
CA GLY A 562 7.31 8.46 -6.82
C GLY A 562 7.20 9.04 -5.41
N GLY A 563 7.15 10.37 -5.26
CA GLY A 563 6.75 11.07 -4.03
C GLY A 563 7.85 11.87 -3.32
N VAL A 564 7.43 12.81 -2.49
CA VAL A 564 8.30 13.73 -1.69
C VAL A 564 7.86 13.74 -0.22
N THR A 565 8.77 13.98 0.72
CA THR A 565 8.46 14.19 2.15
C THR A 565 8.34 15.68 2.49
N PHE A 566 7.70 16.02 3.61
CA PHE A 566 7.64 17.41 4.08
C PHE A 566 9.01 17.97 4.50
N ALA A 567 9.91 17.13 5.01
CA ALA A 567 11.30 17.51 5.25
C ALA A 567 12.05 17.88 3.95
N GLU A 568 11.80 17.16 2.85
CA GLU A 568 12.34 17.53 1.52
C GLU A 568 11.74 18.83 0.99
N ILE A 569 10.44 19.07 1.17
CA ILE A 569 9.79 20.35 0.84
C ILE A 569 10.40 21.49 1.66
N SER A 570 10.58 21.31 2.97
CA SER A 570 11.20 22.28 3.88
C SER A 570 12.62 22.63 3.42
N ALA A 571 13.43 21.63 3.06
CA ALA A 571 14.78 21.84 2.54
C ALA A 571 14.80 22.58 1.18
N LEU A 572 13.81 22.36 0.32
CA LEU A 572 13.67 23.09 -0.95
C LEU A 572 13.21 24.55 -0.74
N ARG A 573 12.31 24.80 0.23
CA ARG A 573 11.94 26.16 0.68
C ARG A 573 13.12 26.90 1.27
N PHE A 574 13.91 26.23 2.11
CA PHE A 574 15.15 26.75 2.65
C PHE A 574 16.15 27.14 1.55
N LEU A 575 16.36 26.29 0.54
CA LEU A 575 17.17 26.64 -0.64
C LEU A 575 16.58 27.85 -1.38
N SER A 576 15.27 27.85 -1.66
CA SER A 576 14.55 28.97 -2.30
C SER A 576 14.73 30.30 -1.55
N ALA A 577 14.81 30.28 -0.22
CA ALA A 577 15.04 31.45 0.62
C ALA A 577 16.53 31.87 0.69
N GLN A 578 17.46 30.92 0.78
CA GLN A 578 18.88 31.21 0.92
C GLN A 578 19.57 31.61 -0.39
N VAL A 579 19.11 31.09 -1.53
CA VAL A 579 19.88 31.05 -2.78
C VAL A 579 19.97 32.43 -3.47
N PRO A 580 21.19 33.00 -3.61
CA PRO A 580 21.53 34.01 -4.59
C PRO A 580 22.23 33.28 -5.76
N THR A 581 21.48 32.50 -6.55
CA THR A 581 22.04 31.72 -7.67
C THR A 581 22.44 32.68 -8.78
N CYS A 582 23.75 32.81 -8.99
CA CYS A 582 24.39 33.87 -9.75
C CYS A 582 24.41 35.20 -8.95
N PRO A 583 25.51 36.01 -9.03
CA PRO A 583 25.58 37.35 -8.43
C PRO A 583 24.50 38.36 -8.88
N SER A 584 23.54 37.95 -9.70
CA SER A 584 22.55 38.80 -10.37
C SER A 584 21.07 38.42 -10.18
N ARG A 585 20.70 37.20 -9.71
CA ARG A 585 19.27 36.79 -9.63
C ARG A 585 18.92 35.86 -8.43
N PRO A 586 17.82 36.12 -7.69
CA PRO A 586 17.25 35.15 -6.74
C PRO A 586 16.52 34.01 -7.45
N CYS A 587 16.35 32.87 -6.77
CA CYS A 587 15.54 31.74 -7.25
C CYS A 587 14.18 31.67 -6.50
N ARG A 588 13.17 31.06 -7.13
CA ARG A 588 11.99 30.48 -6.46
C ARG A 588 11.83 29.04 -6.93
N MET A 589 11.27 28.18 -6.08
CA MET A 589 10.98 26.78 -6.42
C MET A 589 9.49 26.48 -6.27
N ILE A 590 8.96 25.61 -7.13
CA ILE A 590 7.67 24.94 -6.93
C ILE A 590 7.96 23.44 -6.87
N VAL A 591 7.52 22.80 -5.80
CA VAL A 591 7.62 21.35 -5.63
C VAL A 591 6.41 20.71 -6.30
N ILE A 592 6.67 19.79 -7.23
CA ILE A 592 5.66 18.88 -7.75
C ILE A 592 5.95 17.48 -7.22
N ASN A 593 4.91 16.72 -6.89
CA ASN A 593 5.05 15.31 -6.58
C ASN A 593 3.96 14.44 -7.24
N PHE A 594 4.15 13.12 -7.18
CA PHE A 594 3.08 12.15 -7.42
C PHE A 594 2.04 12.13 -6.30
N ASN A 595 2.55 12.12 -5.08
CA ASN A 595 1.85 12.14 -3.82
C ASN A 595 2.87 12.61 -2.76
N ILE A 596 2.38 13.08 -1.62
CA ILE A 596 3.22 13.23 -0.42
C ILE A 596 3.45 11.83 0.16
N VAL A 597 4.68 11.50 0.57
CA VAL A 597 4.99 10.17 1.11
C VAL A 597 4.55 10.09 2.57
N ASP A 598 3.30 9.66 2.78
CA ASP A 598 2.81 9.26 4.10
C ASP A 598 3.54 7.98 4.56
N LEU A 599 4.46 8.17 5.52
CA LEU A 599 5.28 7.13 6.14
C LEU A 599 4.75 6.70 7.51
N GLY A 600 3.66 7.31 7.97
CA GLY A 600 3.22 7.26 9.35
C GLY A 600 2.78 5.86 9.78
N VAL A 601 2.83 5.62 11.08
CA VAL A 601 2.60 4.30 11.69
C VAL A 601 1.10 4.03 11.85
N GLY A 602 0.45 3.64 10.74
CA GLY A 602 -0.95 3.21 10.73
C GLY A 602 -1.21 2.03 9.79
N ASP A 603 -2.28 1.28 10.05
CA ASP A 603 -2.72 0.12 9.24
C ASP A 603 -2.90 0.47 7.76
N GLU A 604 -3.18 1.75 7.46
CA GLU A 604 -3.27 2.25 6.10
C GLU A 604 -1.97 2.09 5.29
N TRP A 605 -0.77 2.05 5.87
CA TRP A 605 0.47 1.93 5.07
C TRP A 605 0.56 0.57 4.35
N GLN A 606 0.11 -0.51 5.00
CA GLN A 606 0.03 -1.85 4.39
C GLN A 606 -0.92 -1.86 3.18
N ALA A 607 -2.01 -1.10 3.26
CA ALA A 607 -2.97 -0.94 2.16
C ALA A 607 -2.50 0.06 1.08
N LYS A 608 -1.93 1.21 1.47
CA LYS A 608 -1.48 2.32 0.62
C LYS A 608 -0.31 1.91 -0.27
N VAL A 609 0.72 1.26 0.28
CA VAL A 609 1.98 0.99 -0.44
C VAL A 609 2.06 -0.44 -0.97
N TRP A 610 1.39 -1.43 -0.34
CA TRP A 610 1.61 -2.85 -0.67
C TRP A 610 0.35 -3.63 -1.07
N GLY A 611 -0.84 -3.05 -0.88
CA GLY A 611 -2.10 -3.65 -1.31
C GLY A 611 -2.57 -4.82 -0.44
N LEU A 612 -2.04 -4.96 0.78
CA LEU A 612 -2.59 -5.86 1.79
C LEU A 612 -3.78 -5.14 2.45
N LYS A 613 -5.00 -5.47 2.01
CA LYS A 613 -6.24 -5.10 2.69
C LYS A 613 -7.16 -6.31 2.74
N TRP A 614 -7.14 -7.03 3.85
CA TRP A 614 -8.28 -7.86 4.25
C TRP A 614 -9.26 -6.97 5.01
N GLY A 615 -10.56 -7.14 4.74
CA GLY A 615 -11.59 -6.26 5.26
C GLY A 615 -11.77 -6.39 6.77
N SER A 616 -12.16 -5.28 7.41
CA SER A 616 -12.71 -5.26 8.78
C SER A 616 -13.87 -6.25 8.97
N ASP A 617 -14.54 -6.64 7.89
CA ASP A 617 -15.66 -7.59 7.88
C ASP A 617 -15.27 -9.01 8.33
N SER A 618 -14.00 -9.39 8.21
CA SER A 618 -13.50 -10.67 8.74
C SER A 618 -13.56 -10.74 10.27
N TYR A 619 -13.45 -9.59 10.96
CA TYR A 619 -13.65 -9.51 12.42
C TYR A 619 -15.13 -9.28 12.79
N ALA A 620 -15.87 -8.46 12.04
CA ALA A 620 -17.31 -8.23 12.28
C ALA A 620 -18.17 -9.50 12.11
N THR A 621 -17.69 -10.50 11.36
CA THR A 621 -18.35 -11.81 11.23
C THR A 621 -18.16 -12.68 12.49
N LEU A 622 -17.09 -12.47 13.25
CA LEU A 622 -16.82 -13.18 14.51
C LEU A 622 -17.61 -12.56 15.69
N GLU A 623 -17.77 -11.23 15.74
CA GLU A 623 -18.62 -10.58 16.75
C GLU A 623 -20.09 -11.03 16.68
N LYS A 624 -20.59 -11.31 15.47
CA LYS A 624 -21.97 -11.81 15.26
C LYS A 624 -22.22 -13.23 15.79
N LEU A 625 -21.18 -13.97 16.20
CA LEU A 625 -21.31 -15.33 16.73
C LEU A 625 -21.41 -15.42 18.26
N ASN A 626 -21.36 -14.28 18.97
CA ASN A 626 -21.59 -14.19 20.42
C ASN A 626 -20.72 -15.16 21.27
N LEU A 627 -19.53 -15.48 20.77
CA LEU A 627 -18.52 -16.24 21.50
C LEU A 627 -17.75 -15.29 22.42
N VAL A 628 -17.79 -15.58 23.72
CA VAL A 628 -17.09 -14.80 24.75
C VAL A 628 -15.59 -14.72 24.42
N ALA A 629 -15.04 -13.51 24.48
CA ALA A 629 -13.66 -13.23 24.13
C ALA A 629 -12.66 -14.09 24.92
N ILE A 630 -11.82 -14.84 24.21
CA ILE A 630 -10.62 -15.48 24.75
C ILE A 630 -9.43 -14.67 24.24
N HIS A 631 -8.78 -13.93 25.14
CA HIS A 631 -7.75 -12.95 24.80
C HIS A 631 -6.34 -13.54 24.56
N ASP A 632 -6.21 -14.88 24.53
CA ASP A 632 -4.93 -15.63 24.60
C ASP A 632 -4.72 -16.67 23.48
N ALA A 633 -5.28 -16.43 22.29
CA ALA A 633 -5.08 -17.30 21.12
C ALA A 633 -3.59 -17.63 20.77
N PRO A 634 -2.59 -16.73 20.94
CA PRO A 634 -1.20 -17.03 20.57
C PRO A 634 -0.49 -18.10 21.41
N ILE A 635 -1.01 -18.44 22.60
CA ILE A 635 -0.36 -19.38 23.53
C ILE A 635 -0.62 -20.84 23.11
N LEU A 636 -1.82 -21.14 22.63
CA LEU A 636 -2.22 -22.49 22.25
C LEU A 636 -1.48 -23.00 21.00
N THR A 637 -1.29 -22.14 19.99
CA THR A 637 -0.43 -22.45 18.83
C THR A 637 1.04 -22.63 19.23
N ARG A 638 1.53 -21.87 20.22
CA ARG A 638 2.89 -22.00 20.76
C ARG A 638 3.15 -23.37 21.40
N ILE A 639 2.22 -23.87 22.21
CA ILE A 639 2.34 -25.17 22.87
C ILE A 639 2.35 -26.31 21.85
N MET A 640 1.43 -26.29 20.87
CA MET A 640 1.39 -27.30 19.81
C MET A 640 2.68 -27.35 18.98
N TRP A 641 3.26 -26.19 18.65
CA TRP A 641 4.47 -26.14 17.81
C TRP A 641 5.74 -26.57 18.58
N SER A 642 5.83 -26.26 19.88
CA SER A 642 6.94 -26.70 20.73
C SER A 642 7.06 -28.23 20.80
N SER A 643 5.94 -28.92 21.04
CA SER A 643 5.90 -30.39 21.12
C SER A 643 6.19 -31.08 19.78
N LEU A 644 5.81 -30.45 18.66
CA LEU A 644 6.18 -30.92 17.31
C LEU A 644 7.70 -30.88 17.09
N LEU A 645 8.36 -29.79 17.52
CA LEU A 645 9.80 -29.62 17.33
C LEU A 645 10.63 -30.59 18.18
N GLU A 646 10.16 -30.97 19.37
CA GLU A 646 10.82 -31.99 20.20
C GLU A 646 10.67 -33.39 19.60
N SER A 647 9.51 -33.71 19.04
CA SER A 647 9.27 -34.98 18.35
C SER A 647 10.13 -35.11 17.08
N SER A 648 10.37 -34.02 16.35
CA SER A 648 11.30 -33.99 15.20
C SER A 648 12.76 -34.27 15.57
N LYS A 649 13.20 -34.03 16.81
CA LYS A 649 14.57 -34.36 17.25
C LYS A 649 14.79 -35.85 17.48
N ALA A 650 13.71 -36.62 17.68
CA ALA A 650 13.77 -38.08 17.85
C ALA A 650 13.94 -38.82 16.51
N THR A 651 13.50 -38.23 15.39
CA THR A 651 13.55 -38.82 14.05
C THR A 651 14.61 -38.15 13.18
N LYS A 652 15.79 -38.78 13.06
CA LYS A 652 16.95 -38.29 12.26
C LYS A 652 16.70 -38.32 10.74
N THR A 653 15.81 -37.46 10.24
CA THR A 653 15.50 -37.36 8.81
C THR A 653 15.73 -35.92 8.32
N ILE A 654 16.91 -35.66 7.76
CA ILE A 654 17.21 -34.40 7.06
C ILE A 654 16.83 -34.58 5.58
N VAL A 655 15.90 -33.79 5.07
CA VAL A 655 15.61 -33.71 3.64
C VAL A 655 16.09 -32.36 3.09
N VAL A 656 17.14 -32.41 2.28
CA VAL A 656 17.63 -31.28 1.48
C VAL A 656 17.01 -31.36 0.09
N VAL A 657 16.39 -30.28 -0.40
CA VAL A 657 15.85 -30.20 -1.76
C VAL A 657 16.61 -29.12 -2.55
N PRO A 658 17.25 -29.46 -3.69
CA PRO A 658 18.03 -28.51 -4.48
C PRO A 658 17.24 -27.81 -5.60
N CYS A 659 17.59 -26.53 -5.83
CA CYS A 659 17.43 -25.68 -7.02
C CYS A 659 16.20 -25.81 -7.94
N GLY A 660 15.47 -24.69 -8.07
CA GLY A 660 14.53 -24.46 -9.16
C GLY A 660 15.17 -23.73 -10.34
N ASP A 661 14.98 -24.27 -11.56
CA ASP A 661 15.09 -23.56 -12.84
C ASP A 661 14.38 -24.35 -13.96
N HIS A 662 14.38 -25.69 -13.86
CA HIS A 662 13.82 -26.56 -14.90
C HIS A 662 12.28 -26.58 -15.03
N LEU A 663 11.55 -26.11 -14.02
CA LEU A 663 10.08 -26.22 -13.99
C LEU A 663 9.38 -25.24 -14.96
N PHE A 664 9.98 -24.07 -15.21
CA PHE A 664 9.31 -22.98 -15.93
C PHE A 664 9.17 -23.24 -17.44
N GLN A 665 10.14 -23.92 -18.07
CA GLN A 665 10.06 -24.26 -19.50
C GLN A 665 9.03 -25.36 -19.80
N MET A 666 8.67 -26.19 -18.82
CA MET A 666 7.82 -27.37 -19.05
C MET A 666 6.31 -27.03 -19.10
N ILE A 667 5.91 -25.90 -18.52
CA ILE A 667 4.51 -25.47 -18.41
C ILE A 667 3.93 -24.94 -19.75
N SER A 668 4.79 -24.54 -20.70
CA SER A 668 4.37 -23.87 -21.94
C SER A 668 3.66 -24.75 -23.00
N LYS A 669 3.50 -26.07 -22.82
CA LYS A 669 3.09 -26.97 -23.93
C LYS A 669 1.97 -28.01 -23.69
N ARG A 670 1.28 -28.08 -22.54
CA ARG A 670 0.23 -29.11 -22.30
C ARG A 670 -1.02 -28.63 -21.56
N ARG A 671 -1.85 -27.79 -22.19
CA ARG A 671 -3.25 -27.52 -21.77
C ARG A 671 -4.26 -28.20 -22.70
N MET A 672 -4.66 -29.45 -22.41
CA MET A 672 -6.00 -29.94 -22.79
C MET A 672 -6.51 -31.22 -22.08
N MET A 673 -5.65 -32.17 -21.69
CA MET A 673 -6.11 -33.49 -21.19
C MET A 673 -6.39 -33.63 -19.68
N LEU A 674 -6.25 -32.57 -18.87
CA LEU A 674 -6.29 -32.68 -17.40
C LEU A 674 -7.67 -32.49 -16.74
N LYS A 675 -8.72 -32.14 -17.50
CA LYS A 675 -10.06 -31.83 -16.92
C LYS A 675 -10.92 -33.03 -16.52
N ILE A 676 -10.58 -34.27 -16.92
CA ILE A 676 -11.44 -35.45 -16.68
C ILE A 676 -11.02 -36.27 -15.45
N LYS A 677 -9.70 -36.45 -15.20
CA LYS A 677 -9.24 -37.24 -14.03
C LYS A 677 -9.45 -36.55 -12.67
N ALA A 678 -9.27 -35.23 -12.60
CA ALA A 678 -9.38 -34.49 -11.34
C ALA A 678 -10.78 -34.57 -10.67
N ARG A 679 -11.85 -34.77 -11.46
CA ARG A 679 -13.21 -34.91 -10.92
C ARG A 679 -13.47 -36.21 -10.18
N ARG A 680 -12.72 -37.29 -10.44
CA ARG A 680 -12.96 -38.59 -9.79
C ARG A 680 -12.39 -38.62 -8.37
N SER A 681 -11.15 -38.17 -8.21
CA SER A 681 -10.47 -38.08 -6.91
C SER A 681 -11.14 -37.09 -5.96
N LEU A 682 -11.73 -35.99 -6.47
CA LEU A 682 -12.44 -35.03 -5.62
C LEU A 682 -13.69 -35.66 -4.96
N ILE A 683 -14.46 -36.43 -5.73
CA ILE A 683 -15.67 -37.13 -5.23
C ILE A 683 -15.31 -38.20 -4.19
N GLU A 684 -14.20 -38.92 -4.39
CA GLU A 684 -13.68 -39.90 -3.43
C GLU A 684 -13.26 -39.23 -2.11
N CYS A 685 -12.57 -38.08 -2.17
CA CYS A 685 -12.24 -37.29 -0.97
C CYS A 685 -13.48 -36.72 -0.27
N GLU A 686 -14.47 -36.20 -1.00
CA GLU A 686 -15.72 -35.68 -0.44
C GLU A 686 -16.54 -36.78 0.24
N MET A 687 -16.60 -38.00 -0.34
CA MET A 687 -17.23 -39.15 0.30
C MET A 687 -16.54 -39.53 1.61
N ILE A 688 -15.21 -39.66 1.61
CA ILE A 688 -14.45 -40.01 2.83
C ILE A 688 -14.70 -38.97 3.92
N LEU A 689 -14.63 -37.69 3.60
CA LEU A 689 -14.90 -36.60 4.56
C LEU A 689 -16.32 -36.69 5.15
N ALA A 690 -17.32 -37.00 4.31
CA ALA A 690 -18.71 -37.15 4.73
C ALA A 690 -18.94 -38.37 5.64
N TYR A 691 -18.27 -39.51 5.40
CA TYR A 691 -18.33 -40.66 6.30
C TYR A 691 -17.63 -40.36 7.64
N THR A 692 -16.45 -39.74 7.62
CA THR A 692 -15.74 -39.37 8.86
C THR A 692 -16.54 -38.37 9.70
N LEU A 693 -17.18 -37.37 9.09
CA LEU A 693 -18.09 -36.44 9.80
C LEU A 693 -19.31 -37.18 10.39
N ARG A 694 -19.89 -38.12 9.64
CA ARG A 694 -21.09 -38.86 10.06
C ARG A 694 -20.83 -39.72 11.30
N ASP A 695 -19.69 -40.40 11.36
CA ASP A 695 -19.36 -41.25 12.50
C ASP A 695 -18.82 -40.44 13.70
N ALA A 696 -18.12 -39.32 13.46
CA ALA A 696 -17.82 -38.35 14.51
C ALA A 696 -19.10 -37.76 15.15
N LEU A 697 -20.11 -37.42 14.34
CA LEU A 697 -21.42 -36.95 14.82
C LEU A 697 -22.18 -38.04 15.61
N ARG A 698 -22.08 -39.32 15.21
CA ARG A 698 -22.66 -40.43 15.99
C ARG A 698 -21.99 -40.59 17.35
N ILE A 699 -20.66 -40.53 17.40
CA ILE A 699 -19.91 -40.56 18.66
C ILE A 699 -20.31 -39.37 19.55
N TYR A 700 -20.41 -38.17 18.97
CA TYR A 700 -20.86 -36.97 19.69
C TYR A 700 -22.28 -37.09 20.26
N VAL A 701 -23.23 -37.67 19.52
CA VAL A 701 -24.60 -37.92 20.00
C VAL A 701 -24.63 -38.96 21.12
N VAL A 702 -23.86 -40.05 21.01
CA VAL A 702 -23.74 -41.07 22.09
C VAL A 702 -23.13 -40.46 23.35
N LEU A 703 -22.09 -39.62 23.22
CA LEU A 703 -21.46 -38.92 24.34
C LEU A 703 -22.39 -37.86 24.97
N LEU A 704 -23.22 -37.17 24.18
CA LEU A 704 -24.25 -36.27 24.71
C LEU A 704 -25.35 -37.01 25.47
N ASP A 705 -25.75 -38.20 25.03
CA ASP A 705 -26.77 -39.01 25.72
C ASP A 705 -26.21 -39.63 27.02
N LEU A 706 -24.95 -40.06 27.02
CA LEU A 706 -24.20 -40.40 28.23
C LEU A 706 -24.14 -39.22 29.22
N ASN A 707 -23.74 -38.03 28.75
CA ASN A 707 -23.64 -36.83 29.60
C ASN A 707 -25.01 -36.35 30.12
N ARG A 708 -26.11 -36.61 29.39
CA ARG A 708 -27.48 -36.37 29.88
C ARG A 708 -27.89 -37.37 30.97
N LYS A 709 -27.50 -38.65 30.87
CA LYS A 709 -27.77 -39.68 31.89
C LYS A 709 -26.96 -39.47 33.17
N VAL A 710 -25.75 -38.90 33.09
CA VAL A 710 -24.86 -38.60 34.23
C VAL A 710 -25.34 -37.43 35.12
N LYS A 711 -26.42 -36.71 34.75
CA LYS A 711 -27.05 -35.70 35.64
C LYS A 711 -27.97 -36.28 36.72
N GLY A 712 -28.15 -37.60 36.78
CA GLY A 712 -28.65 -38.29 37.97
C GLY A 712 -27.47 -38.79 38.81
N HIS A 713 -27.47 -38.50 40.11
CA HIS A 713 -26.46 -39.00 41.04
C HIS A 713 -26.44 -40.54 41.08
N ASP A 714 -25.34 -41.15 40.64
CA ASP A 714 -24.57 -42.14 41.42
C ASP A 714 -23.32 -42.59 40.65
N VAL A 715 -22.22 -42.86 41.37
CA VAL A 715 -20.92 -43.21 40.78
C VAL A 715 -20.90 -44.69 40.39
N LEU A 716 -21.03 -44.97 39.10
CA LEU A 716 -20.75 -46.31 38.56
C LEU A 716 -19.25 -46.47 38.29
N HIS A 717 -18.62 -47.43 38.98
CA HIS A 717 -17.35 -47.97 38.56
C HIS A 717 -17.51 -48.63 37.18
N MET A 718 -16.81 -48.13 36.16
CA MET A 718 -16.54 -48.93 34.96
C MET A 718 -15.75 -50.16 35.37
N ASP A 719 -16.30 -51.33 35.07
CA ASP A 719 -15.60 -52.58 35.31
C ASP A 719 -14.47 -52.78 34.28
N ALA A 720 -13.52 -53.67 34.60
CA ALA A 720 -12.39 -53.92 33.73
C ALA A 720 -12.81 -54.52 32.37
N SER A 721 -13.93 -55.25 32.30
CA SER A 721 -14.39 -55.88 31.05
C SER A 721 -14.83 -54.84 30.01
N THR A 722 -15.53 -53.78 30.44
CA THR A 722 -15.93 -52.67 29.56
C THR A 722 -14.71 -51.95 28.97
N PHE A 723 -13.67 -51.72 29.77
CA PHE A 723 -12.42 -51.11 29.31
C PHE A 723 -11.63 -52.06 28.38
N GLN A 724 -11.67 -53.37 28.59
CA GLN A 724 -11.06 -54.37 27.71
C GLN A 724 -11.72 -54.45 26.33
N VAL A 725 -13.05 -54.26 26.24
CA VAL A 725 -13.76 -54.22 24.95
C VAL A 725 -13.39 -52.97 24.15
N LEU A 726 -13.27 -51.81 24.79
CA LEU A 726 -12.88 -50.57 24.12
C LEU A 726 -11.38 -50.55 23.73
N SER A 727 -10.49 -51.08 24.58
CA SER A 727 -9.06 -51.16 24.27
C SER A 727 -8.68 -52.27 23.28
N SER A 728 -9.57 -53.25 23.02
CA SER A 728 -9.39 -54.25 21.96
C SER A 728 -9.91 -53.83 20.58
N TRP A 729 -10.30 -52.56 20.41
CA TRP A 729 -10.46 -51.92 19.09
C TRP A 729 -9.10 -51.51 18.49
N HIS A 730 -8.24 -52.51 18.30
CA HIS A 730 -7.19 -52.48 17.31
C HIS A 730 -7.43 -53.63 16.34
N VAL A 731 -7.73 -53.27 15.09
CA VAL A 731 -7.56 -54.15 13.94
C VAL A 731 -6.56 -53.44 13.04
N CYS A 732 -5.29 -53.76 13.25
CA CYS A 732 -4.21 -53.48 12.32
C CYS A 732 -3.58 -54.84 11.97
N GLU A 733 -4.33 -55.62 11.18
CA GLU A 733 -3.80 -56.74 10.40
C GLU A 733 -4.20 -56.44 8.96
N ASP A 734 -3.23 -56.00 8.16
CA ASP A 734 -3.44 -55.74 6.73
C ASP A 734 -3.81 -57.06 6.03
N PRO A 735 -4.94 -57.14 5.30
CA PRO A 735 -5.22 -58.30 4.46
C PRO A 735 -4.27 -58.27 3.25
N GLU A 736 -3.32 -59.22 3.19
CA GLU A 736 -2.30 -59.30 2.12
C GLU A 736 -2.85 -59.61 0.71
N GLY A 737 -4.18 -59.61 0.50
CA GLY A 737 -4.77 -59.71 -0.82
C GLY A 737 -6.25 -59.30 -0.92
N PRO A 738 -6.78 -59.09 -2.14
CA PRO A 738 -8.10 -58.50 -2.36
C PRO A 738 -9.31 -59.35 -1.97
N GLY A 739 -9.11 -60.56 -1.42
CA GLY A 739 -10.17 -61.53 -1.11
C GLY A 739 -10.59 -61.62 0.37
N ASP A 740 -9.80 -61.09 1.31
CA ASP A 740 -10.04 -61.29 2.75
C ASP A 740 -11.00 -60.27 3.41
N TRP A 741 -11.44 -59.25 2.65
CA TRP A 741 -12.31 -58.19 3.18
C TRP A 741 -13.68 -58.71 3.62
N ASP A 742 -14.25 -59.71 2.95
CA ASP A 742 -15.53 -60.33 3.37
C ASP A 742 -15.38 -61.11 4.69
N ALA A 743 -14.24 -61.76 4.91
CA ALA A 743 -13.94 -62.47 6.17
C ALA A 743 -13.70 -61.48 7.34
N ALA A 744 -13.05 -60.35 7.08
CA ALA A 744 -12.94 -59.25 8.04
C ALA A 744 -14.31 -58.63 8.36
N TRP A 745 -15.19 -58.50 7.36
CA TRP A 745 -16.53 -57.95 7.50
C TRP A 745 -17.47 -58.84 8.33
N GLU A 746 -17.44 -60.17 8.14
CA GLU A 746 -18.21 -61.09 9.00
C GLU A 746 -17.70 -61.11 10.45
N LYS A 747 -16.38 -61.05 10.68
CA LYS A 747 -15.83 -60.89 12.04
C LYS A 747 -16.26 -59.57 12.70
N LEU A 748 -16.40 -58.49 11.92
CA LEU A 748 -16.93 -57.21 12.41
C LEU A 748 -18.42 -57.29 12.77
N LYS A 749 -19.23 -58.01 11.98
CA LYS A 749 -20.64 -58.29 12.34
C LYS A 749 -20.75 -59.12 13.62
N GLU A 750 -19.90 -60.13 13.80
CA GLU A 750 -19.87 -60.95 15.03
C GLU A 750 -19.51 -60.11 16.27
N LYS A 751 -18.50 -59.23 16.16
CA LYS A 751 -18.14 -58.27 17.23
C LYS A 751 -19.25 -57.26 17.49
N ARG A 752 -19.97 -56.79 16.46
CA ARG A 752 -21.13 -55.89 16.59
C ARG A 752 -22.29 -56.55 17.33
N GLY A 753 -22.65 -57.79 16.99
CA GLY A 753 -23.72 -58.53 17.67
C GLY A 753 -23.45 -58.74 19.17
N LYS A 754 -22.18 -58.94 19.54
CA LYS A 754 -21.75 -59.00 20.96
C LYS A 754 -21.91 -57.66 21.69
N LEU A 755 -21.86 -56.52 20.99
CA LEU A 755 -22.07 -55.18 21.55
C LEU A 755 -23.56 -54.85 21.70
N GLU A 756 -24.39 -55.24 20.72
CA GLU A 756 -25.85 -55.08 20.76
C GLU A 756 -26.47 -55.91 21.90
N GLY A 757 -25.96 -57.13 22.15
CA GLY A 757 -26.37 -57.97 23.29
C GLY A 757 -26.00 -57.44 24.68
N VAL A 758 -25.02 -56.54 24.80
CA VAL A 758 -24.61 -55.91 26.08
C VAL A 758 -25.35 -54.58 26.33
N SER A 759 -25.87 -53.95 25.27
CA SER A 759 -26.47 -52.60 25.34
C SER A 759 -28.01 -52.57 25.26
N GLY A 760 -28.66 -53.69 24.91
CA GLY A 760 -30.13 -53.83 24.98
C GLY A 760 -30.93 -52.91 24.04
N LEU A 761 -30.29 -52.38 22.99
CA LEU A 761 -30.84 -51.38 22.08
C LEU A 761 -31.07 -51.99 20.68
N GLU A 762 -32.31 -52.38 20.38
CA GLU A 762 -32.73 -52.62 19.00
C GLU A 762 -32.92 -51.27 18.27
N LEU A 763 -32.27 -51.11 17.12
CA LEU A 763 -32.43 -49.95 16.24
C LEU A 763 -33.08 -50.38 14.92
N THR A 764 -34.27 -49.84 14.65
CA THR A 764 -35.08 -50.15 13.47
C THR A 764 -34.46 -49.63 12.16
N LYS A 765 -34.68 -50.38 11.07
CA LYS A 765 -34.25 -49.98 9.72
C LYS A 765 -34.96 -48.70 9.26
N ILE A 766 -34.18 -47.77 8.70
CA ILE A 766 -34.68 -46.70 7.83
C ILE A 766 -34.29 -47.07 6.39
N GLU A 767 -35.29 -47.25 5.52
CA GLU A 767 -35.08 -47.57 4.11
C GLU A 767 -34.69 -46.31 3.31
N GLN A 768 -33.85 -46.48 2.30
CA GLN A 768 -33.60 -45.47 1.26
C GLN A 768 -34.28 -45.90 -0.04
N PRO A 769 -34.82 -44.95 -0.83
CA PRO A 769 -35.49 -45.28 -2.09
C PRO A 769 -34.50 -45.76 -3.15
N ALA A 770 -34.93 -46.70 -3.98
CA ALA A 770 -34.12 -47.25 -5.08
C ALA A 770 -33.98 -46.25 -6.26
N PRO A 771 -32.84 -46.24 -6.97
CA PRO A 771 -32.68 -45.43 -8.17
C PRO A 771 -33.47 -46.01 -9.35
N GLU A 772 -34.17 -45.15 -10.10
CA GLU A 772 -34.95 -45.54 -11.26
C GLU A 772 -34.09 -46.09 -12.41
N SER A 773 -34.67 -47.01 -13.18
CA SER A 773 -34.00 -47.69 -14.30
C SER A 773 -34.39 -47.08 -15.64
N VAL A 774 -33.43 -46.50 -16.35
CA VAL A 774 -33.63 -46.09 -17.75
C VAL A 774 -33.46 -47.31 -18.66
N ARG A 775 -34.54 -47.68 -19.33
CA ARG A 775 -34.61 -48.84 -20.23
C ARG A 775 -33.74 -48.64 -21.48
N LYS A 776 -33.16 -49.74 -21.97
CA LYS A 776 -32.82 -49.87 -23.39
C LYS A 776 -34.11 -50.19 -24.14
N ASP A 777 -34.34 -49.50 -25.25
CA ASP A 777 -35.15 -50.04 -26.34
C ASP A 777 -34.46 -49.78 -27.68
N SER A 778 -34.65 -50.71 -28.60
CA SER A 778 -33.98 -50.80 -29.90
C SER A 778 -35.00 -50.69 -31.04
N ASN A 779 -34.71 -49.91 -32.10
CA ASN A 779 -34.69 -50.46 -33.47
C ASN A 779 -34.38 -49.47 -34.60
N SER A 780 -33.91 -50.05 -35.72
CA SER A 780 -34.06 -49.65 -37.13
C SER A 780 -33.49 -48.31 -37.64
N GLY A 781 -32.84 -48.31 -38.82
CA GLY A 781 -32.64 -47.07 -39.59
C GLY A 781 -31.42 -46.94 -40.53
N ASP A 782 -31.06 -47.99 -41.26
CA ASP A 782 -30.43 -47.98 -42.60
C ASP A 782 -29.66 -46.73 -43.18
N VAL A 783 -28.42 -47.02 -43.62
CA VAL A 783 -27.92 -46.83 -45.01
C VAL A 783 -27.23 -45.50 -45.46
N ARG A 784 -25.97 -45.68 -45.94
CA ARG A 784 -25.16 -44.85 -46.91
C ARG A 784 -24.59 -43.49 -46.43
N ASP A 785 -23.44 -43.00 -46.94
CA ASP A 785 -22.51 -43.56 -47.94
C ASP A 785 -21.04 -43.11 -47.80
N ALA A 786 -20.17 -43.87 -48.48
CA ALA A 786 -18.87 -43.54 -49.08
C ALA A 786 -17.95 -42.38 -48.57
N GLY A 787 -16.70 -42.74 -48.26
CA GLY A 787 -15.63 -42.44 -49.24
C GLY A 787 -14.42 -41.57 -48.79
N PRO A 788 -13.22 -41.72 -49.41
CA PRO A 788 -11.98 -41.70 -48.60
C PRO A 788 -10.70 -41.04 -49.19
N ARG A 789 -9.70 -40.84 -48.30
CA ARG A 789 -8.22 -40.94 -48.51
C ARG A 789 -7.46 -39.87 -49.32
N LEU A 790 -6.11 -39.96 -49.16
CA LEU A 790 -4.98 -39.40 -49.95
C LEU A 790 -4.41 -38.04 -49.44
N THR A 791 -3.08 -37.80 -49.36
CA THR A 791 -1.91 -38.69 -49.13
C THR A 791 -0.69 -37.91 -48.60
N LYS A 792 0.25 -38.66 -48.00
CA LYS A 792 1.69 -38.34 -47.77
C LYS A 792 2.33 -37.30 -48.71
N TRP A 793 3.21 -36.47 -48.13
CA TRP A 793 4.61 -36.33 -48.58
C TRP A 793 5.53 -36.46 -47.35
N GLY A 794 6.77 -36.94 -47.53
CA GLY A 794 7.72 -37.18 -46.43
C GLY A 794 9.17 -36.93 -46.83
N GLY A 795 10.04 -36.73 -45.84
CA GLY A 795 11.49 -36.50 -45.99
C GLY A 795 12.29 -37.18 -44.85
N SER A 796 13.52 -37.63 -45.13
CA SER A 796 14.13 -38.81 -44.49
C SER A 796 15.68 -38.79 -44.59
N VAL A 797 16.53 -39.28 -43.66
CA VAL A 797 16.40 -39.77 -42.26
C VAL A 797 17.82 -39.76 -41.63
N ARG A 798 17.93 -39.60 -40.29
CA ARG A 798 19.01 -40.15 -39.42
C ARG A 798 18.70 -39.84 -37.94
N GLY A 799 18.83 -40.73 -36.95
CA GLY A 799 19.19 -42.15 -36.98
C GLY A 799 19.91 -42.57 -35.69
N GLY A 800 19.18 -43.02 -34.67
CA GLY A 800 19.75 -43.52 -33.40
C GLY A 800 18.69 -44.22 -32.54
N ARG A 801 18.95 -45.48 -32.15
CA ARG A 801 18.05 -46.30 -31.32
C ARG A 801 18.57 -46.37 -29.88
N TYR A 802 17.69 -46.28 -28.89
CA TYR A 802 17.82 -47.02 -27.62
C TYR A 802 16.46 -47.58 -27.20
N ARG A 803 16.47 -48.72 -26.50
CA ARG A 803 15.26 -49.48 -26.12
C ARG A 803 14.64 -48.86 -24.87
N LEU A 804 13.31 -48.80 -24.82
CA LEU A 804 12.55 -48.66 -23.58
C LEU A 804 12.25 -50.06 -23.03
N GLY A 805 12.68 -50.31 -21.80
CA GLY A 805 12.32 -51.46 -20.99
C GLY A 805 12.37 -51.05 -19.51
N GLU A 806 11.43 -51.57 -18.72
CA GLU A 806 11.39 -51.50 -17.24
C GLU A 806 11.46 -50.09 -16.63
N GLY A 807 10.28 -49.47 -16.43
CA GLY A 807 10.17 -48.18 -15.75
C GLY A 807 8.75 -47.68 -15.45
N ALA A 808 7.72 -48.53 -15.56
CA ALA A 808 6.33 -48.13 -15.34
C ALA A 808 5.81 -48.47 -13.93
N ASP A 809 6.28 -49.57 -13.33
CA ASP A 809 5.65 -50.12 -12.11
C ASP A 809 6.20 -49.54 -10.80
N ARG A 810 7.32 -48.80 -10.82
CA ARG A 810 7.94 -48.20 -9.62
C ARG A 810 7.42 -46.80 -9.23
N ILE A 811 6.40 -46.29 -9.92
CA ILE A 811 5.81 -44.96 -9.61
C ILE A 811 4.56 -45.08 -8.72
N LEU A 812 3.96 -46.27 -8.62
CA LEU A 812 2.81 -46.52 -7.73
C LEU A 812 3.21 -46.88 -6.28
N GLU A 813 4.46 -47.27 -6.02
CA GLU A 813 4.96 -47.54 -4.66
C GLU A 813 5.33 -46.26 -3.89
N PHE A 814 5.36 -45.08 -4.52
CA PHE A 814 5.84 -43.84 -3.88
C PHE A 814 4.78 -43.05 -3.10
N TRP A 815 3.54 -43.55 -3.02
CA TRP A 815 2.44 -43.00 -2.21
C TRP A 815 1.95 -44.07 -1.23
N GLY A 816 2.73 -44.31 -0.17
CA GLY A 816 2.40 -45.28 0.88
C GLY A 816 1.39 -44.75 1.90
N ASN A 817 0.59 -45.65 2.48
CA ASN A 817 -0.56 -45.38 3.35
C ASN A 817 -0.27 -44.71 4.73
N GLY A 818 0.91 -44.11 4.94
CA GLY A 818 1.32 -43.59 6.25
C GLY A 818 0.57 -42.33 6.71
N ASP A 819 0.37 -41.35 5.82
CA ASP A 819 -0.14 -40.02 6.21
C ASP A 819 -1.60 -40.04 6.70
N VAL A 820 -2.43 -40.96 6.20
CA VAL A 820 -3.85 -41.06 6.61
C VAL A 820 -3.96 -41.60 8.03
N ALA A 821 -3.16 -42.62 8.39
CA ALA A 821 -3.10 -43.16 9.74
C ALA A 821 -2.53 -42.12 10.74
N LEU A 822 -1.51 -41.36 10.34
CA LEU A 822 -0.94 -40.28 11.15
C LEU A 822 -1.97 -39.16 11.42
N THR A 823 -2.74 -38.79 10.39
CA THR A 823 -3.78 -37.75 10.50
C THR A 823 -4.94 -38.23 11.39
N ALA A 824 -5.37 -39.49 11.27
CA ALA A 824 -6.38 -40.08 12.15
C ALA A 824 -5.92 -40.14 13.61
N ALA A 825 -4.67 -40.56 13.86
CA ALA A 825 -4.08 -40.59 15.19
C ALA A 825 -3.99 -39.19 15.82
N LEU A 826 -3.59 -38.17 15.05
CA LEU A 826 -3.57 -36.77 15.49
C LEU A 826 -4.97 -36.26 15.90
N VAL A 827 -6.02 -36.57 15.13
CA VAL A 827 -7.40 -36.18 15.46
C VAL A 827 -7.88 -36.87 16.74
N VAL A 828 -7.57 -38.16 16.93
CA VAL A 828 -7.89 -38.90 18.17
C VAL A 828 -7.15 -38.33 19.38
N ILE A 829 -5.86 -38.00 19.24
CA ILE A 829 -5.06 -37.40 20.33
C ILE A 829 -5.62 -36.02 20.71
N VAL A 830 -5.97 -35.18 19.74
CA VAL A 830 -6.58 -33.86 20.01
C VAL A 830 -7.94 -34.01 20.71
N LEU A 831 -8.78 -34.96 20.30
CA LEU A 831 -10.06 -35.24 20.97
C LEU A 831 -9.88 -35.74 22.42
N ILE A 832 -8.91 -36.63 22.67
CA ILE A 832 -8.57 -37.09 24.03
C ILE A 832 -8.06 -35.93 24.90
N PHE A 833 -7.22 -35.05 24.34
CA PHE A 833 -6.68 -33.90 25.07
C PHE A 833 -7.76 -32.88 25.45
N VAL A 834 -8.70 -32.61 24.53
CA VAL A 834 -9.87 -31.76 24.80
C VAL A 834 -10.77 -32.38 25.87
N LEU A 835 -10.98 -33.70 25.86
CA LEU A 835 -11.77 -34.40 26.89
C LEU A 835 -11.11 -34.35 28.29
N PHE A 836 -9.79 -34.41 28.38
CA PHE A 836 -9.06 -34.30 29.67
C PHE A 836 -9.05 -32.90 30.27
N GLN A 837 -9.28 -31.83 29.51
CA GLN A 837 -9.31 -30.46 30.05
C GLN A 837 -10.67 -30.04 30.66
N PHE A 838 -11.70 -30.89 30.61
CA PHE A 838 -13.03 -30.61 31.21
C PHE A 838 -13.29 -31.29 32.56
N THR A 839 -12.29 -31.95 33.17
CA THR A 839 -12.34 -32.33 34.59
C THR A 839 -11.72 -31.24 35.48
N PRO A 840 -12.50 -30.55 36.34
CA PRO A 840 -11.96 -29.51 37.22
C PRO A 840 -11.10 -30.12 38.34
N PRO A 841 -10.02 -29.46 38.78
CA PRO A 841 -9.23 -29.91 39.92
C PRO A 841 -10.02 -29.69 41.22
N SER A 842 -10.35 -30.79 41.92
CA SER A 842 -10.89 -30.74 43.28
C SER A 842 -9.81 -30.33 44.26
N ALA A 843 -9.93 -29.14 44.86
CA ALA A 843 -9.00 -28.65 45.86
C ALA A 843 -9.27 -29.30 47.24
N SER A 844 -8.27 -29.99 47.80
CA SER A 844 -8.16 -30.22 49.24
C SER A 844 -6.70 -30.55 49.62
N LEU A 845 -6.14 -29.70 50.50
CA LEU A 845 -4.77 -29.69 51.06
C LEU A 845 -3.65 -29.34 50.07
#